data_AF-A0A6J4BTE8-F1
#
_entry.id   AF-A0A6J4BTE8-F1
#
_cell.length_a   1.000
_cell.length_b   1.000
_cell.length_c   1.000
_cell.angle_alpha   90.00
_cell.angle_beta   90.00
_cell.angle_gamma   90.00
#
_symmetry.space_group_name_H-M   'P 1'
#
loop_
_entity.id
_entity.type
_entity.pdbx_description
1 polymer ?
#
loop_
_entity_poly.entity_id
_entity_poly.type
_entity_poly.pdbx_seq_one_letter_code
_entity_poly.pdbx_strand_id
1 'polypeptide(L)'
;MRSLPLTAALLLGAALSSSLAAQAVMPTMRPTIANAGPYNVAILEGGTGLERDLTGADAAVQANAPWTLSTWVRPSEAGADGLLLAVGNPLEACRCLDLTNGRATAVDGATRVTGGPALAAGKWTHVAAVANGRTLTLYVDGRVVASVANHPSEVVARLAVAPVTNGAKAPRHFGGSLVAAQLNGAALSASEITAAIRARPDFDLVQFWQVGVGWPFQKQANIGLTQQQDAWTLPKARVSATTAPIAHLPLPPTGLARESDGRWLVNGWQLAAAPEVREDATTLSRPGPATGTWRAATVPGTVLTTLVDRGVYPDPYYGLNNLKIPESLARQDYWYRTSFTVPAAAAGKRLTLVFGGINYAADVWANGRKLGDTHGAFIRGQFDLVPVAGENVVAVRVSPPPHPGIPHEQSISGGVGENGGQLAIDGPTFVATEGWDWIPGIRDRNTGLWRPVELLAHGTVRLLDPKIVTDLPLPRTDSADVYITVPVENAGATAASVTVRAAFGGVRVEKTVIAPPGETKVVFNPKEFAQLHVANPKLWWPNGYGEQALYQLSLEALADGQLSDTRTDKFGIREVSYDLSLFDAAGALRRVNLQFTDGSLRGERLIDVRHQAIKQSPNGWAESLTPQGERSPAVTPVEATMPEPHLTIRVNGVQIAARGGNWGMDDAMKRIGRARLAPYFRLQKEAHMNVIRNWMGNNTEEEFYDLADENGMMILNDFWQSTQNFQVEPEDPALFLKNADDVVRRYRNHPSIILWFGRNEGVPYPALNEGLDELIAREDGTRWFTGSSNVVNLQGSGPYNYRPPVGYFTGLATGFSVETGTPSLSTLESVRANMPDSETWPLSDTLAYHDWHFAGNGDTKTFMSTLDTMFGPGTSFADFERKSQMMNLETHKAMYEGFLGHLWTKNSGRLLWMTHPAWPSNTWQIYSWDYDTQASYYGAKKAAEPLHVQLNLPGNELVVLNTTREAQPGLKVRTRVVGLDNAELFTREDRVDAGANMATPLAAVPLDRLFASNPMLLVKLELIDRVGKTVADNFYWRGKDEAAYRMLNTLQSVALTGSVVAQAVDGADNVVTVTLANRTAVPALNAKLTLVDAQGKRVLPAFYSDNYVALLPGEEKRIVIRYPKATGQTAAALTLRGWNVAQSERFITLAPQTVRIGRAQ
;
A
#
# COMPACT_ATOMS: atom_id res chain seq x y z
N MET A 1 58.42 -38.16 -14.15
CA MET A 1 59.76 -38.75 -14.07
C MET A 1 60.76 -37.65 -13.74
N ARG A 2 61.74 -37.91 -12.85
CA ARG A 2 63.10 -37.28 -12.71
C ARG A 2 63.25 -35.74 -12.81
N SER A 3 64.04 -35.02 -12.00
CA SER A 3 64.65 -35.23 -10.66
C SER A 3 65.41 -33.94 -10.23
N LEU A 4 65.58 -33.75 -8.92
CA LEU A 4 66.40 -32.75 -8.17
C LEU A 4 67.91 -32.72 -8.60
N PRO A 5 68.80 -31.77 -8.18
CA PRO A 5 68.99 -31.10 -6.86
C PRO A 5 69.26 -29.55 -6.90
N LEU A 6 69.31 -28.73 -5.82
CA LEU A 6 70.15 -28.69 -4.58
C LEU A 6 71.68 -28.60 -4.88
N THR A 7 72.57 -27.83 -4.21
CA THR A 7 72.49 -26.99 -2.98
C THR A 7 73.60 -25.91 -2.87
N ALA A 8 73.46 -25.02 -1.88
CA ALA A 8 74.31 -23.91 -1.42
C ALA A 8 75.81 -24.16 -1.10
N ALA A 9 76.59 -23.05 -0.98
CA ALA A 9 77.83 -22.98 -0.19
C ALA A 9 78.19 -21.54 0.29
N LEU A 10 78.97 -21.48 1.37
CA LEU A 10 79.40 -20.31 2.19
C LEU A 10 80.96 -20.29 2.27
N LEU A 11 81.71 -19.27 2.73
CA LEU A 11 81.48 -17.98 3.42
C LEU A 11 82.75 -17.07 3.25
N LEU A 12 82.63 -15.78 3.60
CA LEU A 12 83.70 -14.87 4.10
C LEU A 12 84.94 -14.46 3.26
N GLY A 13 85.20 -13.15 3.25
CA GLY A 13 86.50 -12.54 2.92
C GLY A 13 86.40 -11.00 2.85
N ALA A 14 86.99 -10.26 3.80
CA ALA A 14 86.83 -8.81 3.92
C ALA A 14 88.15 -8.05 3.64
N ALA A 15 88.09 -6.98 2.84
CA ALA A 15 89.05 -5.85 2.89
C ALA A 15 88.60 -4.59 2.10
N LEU A 16 88.40 -3.50 2.84
CA LEU A 16 88.84 -2.11 2.57
C LEU A 16 88.36 -1.23 1.38
N SER A 17 87.89 -0.05 1.79
CA SER A 17 88.13 1.31 1.25
C SER A 17 87.45 1.83 -0.03
N SER A 18 86.32 2.50 0.21
CA SER A 18 86.04 3.90 -0.18
C SER A 18 86.21 4.39 -1.63
N SER A 19 85.08 4.72 -2.28
CA SER A 19 84.87 6.07 -2.84
C SER A 19 83.37 6.44 -2.92
N LEU A 20 83.12 7.74 -2.71
CA LEU A 20 81.85 8.47 -2.61
C LEU A 20 80.63 7.90 -3.36
N ALA A 21 79.56 7.59 -2.61
CA ALA A 21 78.24 7.30 -3.16
C ALA A 21 77.48 8.59 -3.52
N ALA A 22 76.93 8.65 -4.74
CA ALA A 22 75.85 9.58 -5.04
C ALA A 22 74.60 9.17 -4.25
N GLN A 23 74.06 10.06 -3.42
CA GLN A 23 72.80 9.81 -2.73
C GLN A 23 71.65 9.83 -3.74
N ALA A 24 71.17 8.64 -4.11
CA ALA A 24 69.86 8.50 -4.73
C ALA A 24 68.80 8.98 -3.72
N VAL A 25 68.14 10.10 -4.03
CA VAL A 25 66.97 10.54 -3.28
C VAL A 25 65.88 9.50 -3.52
N MET A 26 65.61 8.67 -2.51
CA MET A 26 64.43 7.81 -2.53
C MET A 26 63.18 8.71 -2.60
N PRO A 27 62.25 8.47 -3.53
CA PRO A 27 60.99 9.19 -3.53
C PRO A 27 60.27 8.89 -2.22
N THR A 28 59.91 9.92 -1.47
CA THR A 28 59.04 9.78 -0.31
C THR A 28 57.73 9.15 -0.78
N MET A 29 57.43 7.93 -0.30
CA MET A 29 56.14 7.31 -0.56
C MET A 29 55.05 8.24 -0.04
N ARG A 30 54.27 8.85 -0.95
CA ARG A 30 53.09 9.62 -0.59
C ARG A 30 52.10 8.66 0.08
N PRO A 31 51.42 9.06 1.18
CA PRO A 31 50.43 8.20 1.80
C PRO A 31 49.28 7.92 0.81
N THR A 32 49.05 6.65 0.52
CA THR A 32 47.95 6.22 -0.34
C THR A 32 46.63 6.31 0.42
N ILE A 33 45.75 7.23 0.03
CA ILE A 33 44.38 7.29 0.54
C ILE A 33 43.53 6.30 -0.24
N ALA A 34 42.92 5.32 0.44
CA ALA A 34 42.03 4.38 -0.23
C ALA A 34 40.70 5.05 -0.59
N ASN A 35 40.10 4.62 -1.71
CA ASN A 35 38.84 5.18 -2.25
C ASN A 35 38.89 6.70 -2.57
N ALA A 36 40.09 7.28 -2.74
CA ALA A 36 40.23 8.68 -3.13
C ALA A 36 39.98 8.97 -4.62
N GLY A 37 39.67 7.94 -5.43
CA GLY A 37 39.54 7.99 -6.88
C GLY A 37 40.67 7.22 -7.60
N PRO A 38 40.77 7.31 -8.95
CA PRO A 38 39.90 8.09 -9.84
C PRO A 38 38.48 7.53 -9.97
N TYR A 39 37.51 8.45 -10.01
CA TYR A 39 36.12 8.17 -10.38
C TYR A 39 35.84 8.63 -11.82
N ASN A 40 35.17 7.78 -12.60
CA ASN A 40 34.66 8.07 -13.93
C ASN A 40 33.14 7.93 -13.90
N VAL A 41 32.42 9.05 -13.87
CA VAL A 41 30.99 9.10 -13.57
C VAL A 41 30.21 9.96 -14.56
N ALA A 42 29.00 9.52 -14.87
CA ALA A 42 27.98 10.32 -15.53
C ALA A 42 26.85 10.57 -14.54
N ILE A 43 26.42 11.81 -14.43
CA ILE A 43 25.55 12.32 -13.36
C ILE A 43 24.39 13.07 -14.02
N LEU A 44 23.16 12.71 -13.64
CA LEU A 44 21.95 13.38 -14.10
C LEU A 44 21.77 14.71 -13.37
N GLU A 45 21.25 15.72 -14.06
CA GLU A 45 21.04 17.05 -13.46
C GLU A 45 20.04 17.05 -12.30
N GLY A 46 18.93 16.30 -12.42
CA GLY A 46 17.99 16.05 -11.32
C GLY A 46 18.34 14.85 -10.44
N GLY A 47 19.56 14.31 -10.56
CA GLY A 47 19.98 13.04 -9.97
C GLY A 47 20.57 13.14 -8.57
N THR A 48 21.44 12.18 -8.25
CA THR A 48 22.22 12.10 -7.01
C THR A 48 23.72 12.06 -7.27
N GLY A 49 24.51 12.51 -6.30
CA GLY A 49 25.95 12.31 -6.26
C GLY A 49 26.38 10.94 -5.71
N LEU A 50 27.69 10.79 -5.52
CA LEU A 50 28.30 9.69 -4.78
C LEU A 50 28.95 10.21 -3.51
N GLU A 51 28.87 9.45 -2.41
CA GLU A 51 29.59 9.76 -1.17
C GLU A 51 30.24 8.51 -0.59
N ARG A 52 31.48 8.62 -0.12
CA ARG A 52 32.29 7.52 0.42
C ARG A 52 33.18 8.01 1.57
N ASP A 53 33.28 7.22 2.62
CA ASP A 53 34.30 7.45 3.65
C ASP A 53 35.69 7.08 3.11
N LEU A 54 36.70 7.85 3.51
CA LEU A 54 38.08 7.74 3.06
C LEU A 54 38.94 7.02 4.11
N THR A 55 39.45 5.84 3.79
CA THR A 55 40.37 5.11 4.68
C THR A 55 41.82 5.57 4.48
N GLY A 56 42.52 5.87 5.58
CA GLY A 56 43.91 6.36 5.55
C GLY A 56 44.05 7.83 5.16
N ALA A 57 42.97 8.60 5.25
CA ALA A 57 42.93 10.03 4.94
C ALA A 57 43.35 10.93 6.11
N ASP A 58 43.64 10.39 7.31
CA ASP A 58 43.77 11.16 8.56
C ASP A 58 44.70 12.36 8.42
N ALA A 59 45.94 12.13 7.98
CA ALA A 59 46.93 13.20 7.75
C ALA A 59 46.54 14.16 6.62
N ALA A 60 45.74 13.71 5.66
CA ALA A 60 45.29 14.53 4.53
C ALA A 60 44.12 15.45 4.90
N VAL A 61 43.32 15.15 5.93
CA VAL A 61 42.14 15.96 6.32
C VAL A 61 42.40 16.91 7.50
N GLN A 62 43.54 16.81 8.17
CA GLN A 62 43.97 17.75 9.22
C GLN A 62 44.08 19.21 8.74
N ALA A 63 43.95 20.15 9.68
CA ALA A 63 44.15 21.57 9.41
C ALA A 63 45.52 21.86 8.80
N ASN A 64 45.56 22.77 7.82
CA ASN A 64 46.74 23.12 7.00
C ASN A 64 47.37 21.97 6.18
N ALA A 65 46.78 20.77 6.14
CA ALA A 65 47.28 19.68 5.30
C ALA A 65 47.25 20.04 3.80
N PRO A 66 48.29 19.68 3.02
CA PRO A 66 48.31 19.92 1.59
C PRO A 66 47.41 18.93 0.85
N TRP A 67 46.66 19.39 -0.15
CA TRP A 67 45.71 18.56 -0.89
C TRP A 67 45.54 19.02 -2.34
N THR A 68 45.06 18.12 -3.20
CA THR A 68 44.61 18.46 -4.56
C THR A 68 43.30 17.74 -4.86
N LEU A 69 42.30 18.47 -5.35
CA LEU A 69 41.14 17.90 -6.03
C LEU A 69 41.29 18.16 -7.52
N SER A 70 41.11 17.14 -8.36
CA SER A 70 41.18 17.29 -9.82
C SER A 70 40.19 16.40 -10.54
N THR A 71 39.72 16.86 -11.70
CA THR A 71 38.89 16.09 -12.63
C THR A 71 38.90 16.69 -14.04
N TRP A 72 38.69 15.86 -15.05
CA TRP A 72 38.13 16.30 -16.31
C TRP A 72 36.63 16.41 -16.18
N VAL A 73 36.05 17.55 -16.54
CA VAL A 73 34.62 17.85 -16.45
C VAL A 73 34.03 18.16 -17.82
N ARG A 74 32.82 17.65 -18.06
CA ARG A 74 31.98 17.93 -19.23
C ARG A 74 30.56 18.22 -18.73
N PRO A 75 30.17 19.50 -18.57
CA PRO A 75 28.81 19.87 -18.17
C PRO A 75 27.77 19.41 -19.20
N SER A 76 26.56 19.05 -18.76
CA SER A 76 25.40 18.87 -19.65
C SER A 76 25.01 20.20 -20.29
N GLU A 77 24.89 21.25 -19.47
CA GLU A 77 24.40 22.57 -19.86
C GLU A 77 25.47 23.68 -19.78
N ALA A 78 25.18 24.83 -20.42
CA ALA A 78 26.06 25.99 -20.41
C ALA A 78 25.79 26.84 -19.16
N GLY A 79 26.83 27.19 -18.41
CA GLY A 79 26.67 27.90 -17.14
C GLY A 79 26.30 27.01 -15.95
N ALA A 80 26.39 25.67 -16.12
CA ALA A 80 26.06 24.68 -15.08
C ALA A 80 26.72 24.99 -13.73
N ASP A 81 25.95 24.78 -12.65
CA ASP A 81 26.34 25.05 -11.27
C ASP A 81 26.29 23.80 -10.41
N GLY A 82 27.11 23.76 -9.35
CA GLY A 82 27.12 22.66 -8.40
C GLY A 82 28.52 22.23 -8.01
N LEU A 83 28.64 21.47 -6.93
CA LEU A 83 29.90 20.90 -6.51
C LEU A 83 30.29 19.76 -7.46
N LEU A 84 31.58 19.65 -7.80
CA LEU A 84 32.11 18.53 -8.59
C LEU A 84 32.77 17.50 -7.66
N LEU A 85 33.57 17.99 -6.71
CA LEU A 85 34.23 17.19 -5.68
C LEU A 85 34.19 17.92 -4.34
N ALA A 86 34.01 17.19 -3.25
CA ALA A 86 34.10 17.71 -1.90
C ALA A 86 34.78 16.71 -0.96
N VAL A 87 35.64 17.18 -0.06
CA VAL A 87 36.16 16.42 1.07
C VAL A 87 35.76 17.12 2.35
N GLY A 88 35.08 16.41 3.25
CA GLY A 88 34.41 16.99 4.41
C GLY A 88 32.89 16.97 4.29
N ASN A 89 32.23 17.89 5.00
CA ASN A 89 30.78 18.09 4.92
C ASN A 89 30.50 19.35 4.07
N PRO A 90 29.93 19.23 2.86
CA PRO A 90 29.58 20.37 1.99
C PRO A 90 28.68 21.44 2.63
N LEU A 91 27.93 21.10 3.68
CA LEU A 91 26.99 22.00 4.36
C LEU A 91 27.59 22.69 5.60
N GLU A 92 28.78 22.29 6.05
CA GLU A 92 29.44 22.83 7.25
C GLU A 92 30.86 23.32 6.95
N ALA A 93 31.76 22.40 6.60
CA ALA A 93 33.15 22.66 6.26
C ALA A 93 33.65 21.62 5.26
N CYS A 94 34.08 22.08 4.09
CA CYS A 94 34.65 21.24 3.05
C CYS A 94 35.90 21.86 2.43
N ARG A 95 36.66 20.98 1.79
CA ARG A 95 37.55 21.29 0.66
C ARG A 95 36.78 20.91 -0.59
N CYS A 96 36.35 21.89 -1.36
CA CYS A 96 35.48 21.70 -2.50
C CYS A 96 36.10 22.24 -3.79
N LEU A 97 35.76 21.57 -4.89
CA LEU A 97 35.96 22.03 -6.27
C LEU A 97 34.57 22.04 -6.91
N ASP A 98 34.06 23.23 -7.23
CA ASP A 98 32.68 23.48 -7.66
C ASP A 98 32.61 24.36 -8.92
N LEU A 99 31.42 24.45 -9.52
CA LEU A 99 31.07 25.43 -10.54
C LEU A 99 30.12 26.48 -9.96
N THR A 100 30.45 27.75 -10.19
CA THR A 100 29.62 28.91 -9.84
C THR A 100 29.51 29.84 -11.05
N ASN A 101 28.28 30.04 -11.54
CA ASN A 101 27.94 30.57 -12.86
C ASN A 101 28.76 29.91 -14.00
N GLY A 102 28.85 28.58 -13.96
CA GLY A 102 29.65 27.79 -14.91
C GLY A 102 31.17 27.96 -14.80
N ARG A 103 31.70 28.76 -13.87
CA ARG A 103 33.14 28.96 -13.68
C ARG A 103 33.67 28.07 -12.57
N ALA A 104 34.84 27.49 -12.81
CA ALA A 104 35.57 26.74 -11.79
C ALA A 104 35.77 27.60 -10.53
N THR A 105 35.48 27.01 -9.39
CA THR A 105 35.58 27.58 -8.06
C THR A 105 36.21 26.55 -7.13
N ALA A 106 37.00 27.02 -6.18
CA ALA A 106 37.53 26.21 -5.10
C ALA A 106 37.16 26.84 -3.76
N VAL A 107 36.82 25.98 -2.79
CA VAL A 107 36.49 26.37 -1.42
C VAL A 107 37.34 25.54 -0.46
N ASP A 108 37.86 26.17 0.60
CA ASP A 108 38.57 25.51 1.70
C ASP A 108 38.18 26.23 3.00
N GLY A 109 37.25 25.65 3.75
CA GLY A 109 36.60 26.31 4.88
C GLY A 109 35.93 27.62 4.46
N ALA A 110 36.37 28.75 5.04
CA ALA A 110 35.87 30.08 4.70
C ALA A 110 36.52 30.70 3.44
N THR A 111 37.61 30.13 2.94
CA THR A 111 38.31 30.62 1.74
C THR A 111 37.56 30.18 0.49
N ARG A 112 37.14 31.12 -0.37
CA ARG A 112 36.58 30.82 -1.71
C ARG A 112 37.36 31.57 -2.79
N VAL A 113 37.64 30.89 -3.90
CA VAL A 113 38.27 31.49 -5.08
C VAL A 113 37.62 30.97 -6.37
N THR A 114 37.12 31.88 -7.21
CA THR A 114 36.50 31.59 -8.52
C THR A 114 37.36 32.20 -9.62
N GLY A 115 37.58 31.48 -10.73
CA GLY A 115 38.44 31.97 -11.80
C GLY A 115 38.22 31.31 -13.15
N GLY A 116 38.72 31.98 -14.20
CA GLY A 116 38.68 31.48 -15.58
C GLY A 116 37.37 31.78 -16.34
N PRO A 117 37.28 31.32 -17.60
CA PRO A 117 36.05 31.39 -18.38
C PRO A 117 35.00 30.43 -17.82
N ALA A 118 33.73 30.66 -18.18
CA ALA A 118 32.69 29.66 -17.94
C ALA A 118 32.94 28.43 -18.84
N LEU A 119 32.68 27.23 -18.32
CA LEU A 119 32.81 25.99 -19.06
C LEU A 119 31.70 25.88 -20.11
N ALA A 120 32.05 25.35 -21.28
CA ALA A 120 31.11 25.14 -22.37
C ALA A 120 30.39 23.78 -22.21
N ALA A 121 29.07 23.78 -22.42
CA ALA A 121 28.25 22.57 -22.49
C ALA A 121 28.85 21.52 -23.43
N GLY A 122 28.81 20.25 -23.04
CA GLY A 122 29.24 19.13 -23.87
C GLY A 122 30.74 19.09 -24.19
N LYS A 123 31.57 20.02 -23.68
CA LYS A 123 33.02 20.08 -23.91
C LYS A 123 33.80 19.64 -22.68
N TRP A 124 34.76 18.74 -22.86
CA TRP A 124 35.72 18.37 -21.83
C TRP A 124 36.69 19.53 -21.50
N THR A 125 36.93 19.76 -20.22
CA THR A 125 37.92 20.72 -19.67
C THR A 125 38.53 20.12 -18.41
N HIS A 126 39.85 20.28 -18.19
CA HIS A 126 40.47 19.81 -16.94
C HIS A 126 40.44 20.91 -15.88
N VAL A 127 39.92 20.61 -14.70
CA VAL A 127 39.88 21.53 -13.55
C VAL A 127 40.59 20.93 -12.34
N ALA A 128 41.34 21.75 -11.60
CA ALA A 128 41.97 21.30 -10.36
C ALA A 128 42.11 22.42 -9.32
N ALA A 129 41.79 22.12 -8.07
CA ALA A 129 42.04 22.96 -6.90
C ALA A 129 43.22 22.36 -6.12
N VAL A 130 44.25 23.17 -5.87
CA VAL A 130 45.48 22.76 -5.17
C VAL A 130 45.70 23.65 -3.96
N ALA A 131 45.80 23.07 -2.77
CA ALA A 131 46.18 23.77 -1.55
C ALA A 131 47.49 23.22 -0.99
N ASN A 132 48.43 24.10 -0.66
CA ASN A 132 49.75 23.75 -0.11
C ASN A 132 49.92 24.12 1.38
N GLY A 133 48.82 24.36 2.09
CA GLY A 133 48.81 24.85 3.48
C GLY A 133 49.03 26.38 3.63
N ARG A 134 49.22 27.13 2.53
CA ARG A 134 49.36 28.60 2.54
C ARG A 134 48.59 29.32 1.44
N THR A 135 48.37 28.67 0.31
CA THR A 135 47.65 29.22 -0.85
C THR A 135 46.72 28.18 -1.43
N LEU A 136 45.51 28.59 -1.81
CA LEU A 136 44.56 27.82 -2.62
C LEU A 136 44.64 28.33 -4.06
N THR A 137 45.02 27.46 -4.99
CA THR A 137 45.26 27.79 -6.39
C THR A 137 44.37 26.95 -7.29
N LEU A 138 43.71 27.62 -8.23
CA LEU A 138 42.76 27.03 -9.16
C LEU A 138 43.35 26.96 -10.57
N TYR A 139 43.28 25.78 -11.17
CA TYR A 139 43.76 25.48 -12.52
C TYR A 139 42.60 25.14 -13.46
N VAL A 140 42.62 25.68 -14.68
CA VAL A 140 41.74 25.28 -15.80
C VAL A 140 42.61 25.03 -17.03
N ASP A 141 42.50 23.84 -17.62
CA ASP A 141 43.38 23.32 -18.68
C ASP A 141 44.88 23.58 -18.40
N GLY A 142 45.27 23.42 -17.13
CA GLY A 142 46.66 23.49 -16.66
C GLY A 142 47.19 24.91 -16.44
N ARG A 143 46.40 25.93 -16.75
CA ARG A 143 46.71 27.33 -16.47
C ARG A 143 46.15 27.72 -15.12
N VAL A 144 46.95 28.40 -14.30
CA VAL A 144 46.45 29.06 -13.09
C VAL A 144 45.46 30.15 -13.54
N VAL A 145 44.22 30.07 -13.07
CA VAL A 145 43.17 31.07 -13.37
C VAL A 145 42.85 31.97 -12.18
N ALA A 146 43.15 31.52 -10.97
CA ALA A 146 43.07 32.31 -9.74
C ALA A 146 43.91 31.65 -8.63
N SER A 147 44.35 32.45 -7.66
CA SER A 147 45.05 31.98 -6.46
C SER A 147 44.82 32.96 -5.31
N VAL A 148 44.69 32.45 -4.08
CA VAL A 148 44.44 33.25 -2.88
C VAL A 148 45.21 32.66 -1.69
N ALA A 149 45.54 33.50 -0.70
CA ALA A 149 46.04 33.03 0.58
C ALA A 149 44.99 32.13 1.26
N ASN A 150 45.43 31.04 1.89
CA ASN A 150 44.54 30.03 2.45
C ASN A 150 45.17 29.37 3.68
N HIS A 151 44.33 29.09 4.69
CA HIS A 151 44.67 28.31 5.87
C HIS A 151 43.64 27.17 5.99
N PRO A 152 43.91 25.99 5.38
CA PRO A 152 42.95 24.90 5.31
C PRO A 152 42.40 24.51 6.69
N SER A 153 41.09 24.38 6.82
CA SER A 153 40.48 23.85 8.03
C SER A 153 40.63 22.33 8.11
N GLU A 154 40.47 21.77 9.31
CA GLU A 154 40.20 20.34 9.46
C GLU A 154 38.83 20.02 8.83
N VAL A 155 38.71 18.83 8.25
CA VAL A 155 37.47 18.32 7.64
C VAL A 155 37.30 16.83 7.96
N VAL A 156 36.08 16.30 7.84
CA VAL A 156 35.85 14.85 8.01
C VAL A 156 36.40 14.04 6.83
N ALA A 157 36.84 12.81 7.10
CA ALA A 157 37.40 11.88 6.11
C ALA A 157 36.32 11.24 5.22
N ARG A 158 35.59 12.05 4.45
CA ARG A 158 34.55 11.65 3.50
C ARG A 158 34.76 12.39 2.18
N LEU A 159 34.76 11.68 1.07
CA LEU A 159 34.77 12.22 -0.30
C LEU A 159 33.36 12.14 -0.87
N ALA A 160 32.91 13.25 -1.46
CA ALA A 160 31.72 13.30 -2.30
C ALA A 160 32.08 13.69 -3.73
N VAL A 161 31.47 13.02 -4.70
CA VAL A 161 31.54 13.31 -6.14
C VAL A 161 30.17 13.79 -6.58
N ALA A 162 30.10 15.04 -7.03
CA ALA A 162 28.86 15.77 -7.31
C ALA A 162 27.78 15.66 -6.22
N PRO A 163 28.06 15.94 -4.93
CA PRO A 163 27.03 15.91 -3.90
C PRO A 163 25.87 16.85 -4.23
N VAL A 164 24.67 16.47 -3.78
CA VAL A 164 23.52 17.37 -3.77
C VAL A 164 23.65 18.31 -2.57
N THR A 165 23.48 19.61 -2.79
CA THR A 165 23.64 20.61 -1.72
C THR A 165 22.41 21.50 -1.61
N ASN A 166 21.98 21.84 -0.39
CA ASN A 166 20.80 22.68 -0.18
C ASN A 166 21.11 24.16 -0.48
N GLY A 167 20.62 24.66 -1.61
CA GLY A 167 20.61 26.09 -1.92
C GLY A 167 19.42 26.81 -1.28
N ALA A 168 19.47 28.14 -1.19
CA ALA A 168 18.45 28.97 -0.53
C ALA A 168 17.06 29.01 -1.21
N LYS A 169 16.85 28.25 -2.29
CA LYS A 169 15.58 28.13 -3.02
C LYS A 169 15.32 26.72 -3.57
N ALA A 170 16.36 25.99 -3.94
CA ALA A 170 16.32 24.63 -4.47
C ALA A 170 17.68 23.93 -4.22
N PRO A 171 17.76 22.59 -4.29
CA PRO A 171 19.03 21.89 -4.31
C PRO A 171 19.91 22.34 -5.49
N ARG A 172 21.23 22.41 -5.27
CA ARG A 172 22.26 22.56 -6.30
C ARG A 172 22.95 21.21 -6.49
N HIS A 173 22.95 20.71 -7.72
CA HIS A 173 23.57 19.46 -8.14
C HIS A 173 24.15 19.62 -9.55
N PHE A 174 25.27 18.95 -9.84
CA PHE A 174 25.97 19.08 -11.12
C PHE A 174 25.48 18.02 -12.12
N GLY A 175 24.88 18.46 -13.24
CA GLY A 175 24.61 17.62 -14.40
C GLY A 175 25.80 17.53 -15.36
N GLY A 176 26.16 16.32 -15.78
CA GLY A 176 27.21 16.10 -16.78
C GLY A 176 28.08 14.85 -16.53
N SER A 177 29.34 14.91 -16.93
CA SER A 177 30.29 13.79 -16.81
C SER A 177 31.61 14.25 -16.21
N LEU A 178 32.17 13.41 -15.33
CA LEU A 178 33.47 13.60 -14.68
C LEU A 178 34.37 12.40 -14.98
N VAL A 179 35.65 12.64 -15.30
CA VAL A 179 36.65 11.60 -15.56
C VAL A 179 37.91 11.89 -14.76
N ALA A 180 38.51 10.83 -14.21
CA ALA A 180 39.64 10.91 -13.30
C ALA A 180 39.39 11.84 -12.09
N ALA A 181 38.15 11.90 -11.61
CA ALA A 181 37.77 12.71 -10.45
C ALA A 181 38.37 12.12 -9.17
N GLN A 182 39.22 12.86 -8.46
CA GLN A 182 39.99 12.31 -7.34
C GLN A 182 40.48 13.36 -6.33
N LEU A 183 40.80 12.86 -5.13
CA LEU A 183 41.61 13.51 -4.10
C LEU A 183 43.05 13.00 -4.16
N ASN A 184 44.01 13.91 -4.13
CA ASN A 184 45.40 13.62 -3.78
C ASN A 184 45.71 14.21 -2.39
N GLY A 185 46.29 13.42 -1.49
CA GLY A 185 46.76 13.85 -0.16
C GLY A 185 48.03 14.71 -0.17
N ALA A 186 48.28 15.42 -1.28
CA ALA A 186 49.40 16.32 -1.46
C ALA A 186 49.04 17.44 -2.44
N ALA A 187 49.78 18.54 -2.38
CA ALA A 187 49.71 19.62 -3.35
C ALA A 187 50.48 19.23 -4.63
N LEU A 188 49.78 19.01 -5.74
CA LEU A 188 50.43 18.71 -7.03
C LEU A 188 51.09 19.96 -7.61
N SER A 189 52.30 19.79 -8.14
CA SER A 189 53.00 20.84 -8.88
C SER A 189 52.34 21.14 -10.23
N ALA A 190 52.58 22.34 -10.77
CA ALA A 190 52.07 22.72 -12.09
C ALA A 190 52.54 21.77 -13.22
N SER A 191 53.72 21.16 -13.08
CA SER A 191 54.22 20.14 -14.00
C SER A 191 53.45 18.81 -13.89
N GLU A 192 53.05 18.39 -12.68
CA GLU A 192 52.18 17.22 -12.47
C GLU A 192 50.78 17.47 -13.05
N ILE A 193 50.18 18.64 -12.81
CA ILE A 193 48.90 19.03 -13.44
C ILE A 193 49.01 19.03 -14.98
N THR A 194 50.08 19.59 -15.53
CA THR A 194 50.34 19.59 -16.99
C THR A 194 50.63 18.19 -17.54
N ALA A 195 51.15 17.27 -16.72
CA ALA A 195 51.32 15.87 -17.09
C ALA A 195 49.96 15.14 -17.15
N ALA A 196 49.09 15.33 -16.14
CA ALA A 196 47.73 14.80 -16.14
C ALA A 196 46.90 15.25 -17.35
N ILE A 197 47.10 16.49 -17.82
CA ILE A 197 46.44 17.03 -19.01
C ILE A 197 46.99 16.44 -20.31
N ARG A 198 48.30 16.16 -20.37
CA ARG A 198 48.91 15.48 -21.53
C ARG A 198 48.54 13.99 -21.58
N ALA A 199 48.35 13.35 -20.43
CA ALA A 199 47.75 12.03 -20.28
C ALA A 199 46.21 12.10 -20.38
N ARG A 200 45.67 12.94 -21.28
CA ARG A 200 44.23 13.07 -21.51
C ARG A 200 43.62 11.69 -21.84
N PRO A 201 42.57 11.25 -21.12
CA PRO A 201 41.87 10.03 -21.45
C PRO A 201 41.26 10.09 -22.85
N ASP A 202 41.25 8.96 -23.55
CA ASP A 202 40.35 8.76 -24.68
C ASP A 202 38.93 8.61 -24.14
N PHE A 203 38.17 9.71 -24.16
CA PHE A 203 36.85 9.79 -23.52
C PHE A 203 35.82 8.86 -24.16
N ASP A 204 36.02 8.44 -25.41
CA ASP A 204 35.13 7.52 -26.10
C ASP A 204 35.36 6.06 -25.64
N LEU A 205 36.49 5.78 -24.99
CA LEU A 205 36.84 4.50 -24.36
C LEU A 205 36.62 4.48 -22.84
N VAL A 206 36.21 5.59 -22.22
CA VAL A 206 35.96 5.64 -20.78
C VAL A 206 34.65 4.93 -20.44
N GLN A 207 34.73 3.89 -19.62
CA GLN A 207 33.56 3.32 -18.96
C GLN A 207 33.09 4.25 -17.84
N PHE A 208 31.89 4.79 -18.00
CA PHE A 208 31.23 5.64 -17.01
C PHE A 208 30.32 4.84 -16.10
N TRP A 209 30.47 5.03 -14.79
CA TRP A 209 29.40 4.69 -13.86
C TRP A 209 28.28 5.74 -13.99
N GLN A 210 27.12 5.30 -14.47
CA GLN A 210 25.89 6.09 -14.45
C GLN A 210 25.38 6.18 -13.01
N VAL A 211 25.52 7.35 -12.38
CA VAL A 211 25.19 7.53 -10.95
C VAL A 211 23.67 7.68 -10.80
N GLY A 212 23.08 6.87 -9.92
CA GLY A 212 21.64 6.88 -9.69
C GLY A 212 20.79 6.41 -10.87
N VAL A 213 21.37 5.75 -11.89
CA VAL A 213 20.63 5.24 -13.05
C VAL A 213 20.51 3.73 -12.96
N GLY A 214 19.29 3.21 -13.15
CA GLY A 214 19.03 1.78 -13.15
C GLY A 214 18.52 1.31 -11.78
N TRP A 215 17.28 0.86 -11.75
CA TRP A 215 16.78 0.06 -10.63
C TRP A 215 17.63 -1.21 -10.47
N PRO A 216 18.07 -1.57 -9.25
CA PRO A 216 18.91 -2.74 -9.04
C PRO A 216 18.12 -4.04 -9.25
N PHE A 217 18.77 -5.05 -9.80
CA PHE A 217 18.28 -6.43 -9.79
C PHE A 217 18.27 -7.02 -8.37
N GLN A 218 17.41 -8.00 -8.14
CA GLN A 218 17.39 -8.80 -6.91
C GLN A 218 18.71 -9.58 -6.75
N LYS A 219 19.24 -9.61 -5.52
CA LYS A 219 20.50 -10.27 -5.13
C LYS A 219 20.35 -11.31 -4.02
N GLN A 220 19.22 -11.32 -3.33
CA GLN A 220 18.90 -12.18 -2.19
C GLN A 220 17.46 -12.68 -2.33
N ALA A 221 17.20 -13.89 -1.85
CA ALA A 221 15.89 -14.54 -1.88
C ALA A 221 15.73 -15.47 -0.68
N ASN A 222 14.60 -15.36 0.00
CA ASN A 222 14.07 -16.23 1.03
C ASN A 222 13.22 -17.31 0.35
N ILE A 223 13.40 -18.55 0.79
CA ILE A 223 12.64 -19.73 0.36
C ILE A 223 11.90 -20.36 1.55
N GLY A 224 11.58 -19.56 2.56
CA GLY A 224 10.93 -19.99 3.79
C GLY A 224 11.74 -21.02 4.57
N LEU A 225 11.04 -21.78 5.42
CA LEU A 225 11.65 -22.86 6.20
C LEU A 225 11.93 -24.08 5.31
N THR A 226 13.16 -24.58 5.34
CA THR A 226 13.56 -25.82 4.64
C THR A 226 13.43 -27.08 5.50
N GLN A 227 13.17 -26.90 6.79
CA GLN A 227 12.91 -27.96 7.78
C GLN A 227 11.85 -27.48 8.77
N GLN A 228 11.19 -28.41 9.46
CA GLN A 228 10.22 -28.07 10.51
C GLN A 228 10.90 -27.28 11.64
N GLN A 229 10.14 -26.39 12.28
CA GLN A 229 10.59 -25.69 13.48
C GLN A 229 10.92 -26.68 14.61
N ASP A 230 11.87 -26.30 15.46
CA ASP A 230 12.14 -27.02 16.69
C ASP A 230 10.89 -27.09 17.58
N ALA A 231 10.53 -28.28 18.09
CA ALA A 231 9.32 -28.45 18.89
C ALA A 231 9.27 -27.59 20.18
N TRP A 232 10.40 -27.06 20.63
CA TRP A 232 10.46 -26.15 21.77
C TRP A 232 10.15 -24.69 21.42
N THR A 233 10.16 -24.27 20.15
CA THR A 233 9.78 -22.91 19.73
C THR A 233 8.30 -22.79 19.33
N LEU A 234 7.59 -23.91 19.14
CA LEU A 234 6.14 -23.92 18.88
C LEU A 234 5.35 -23.23 20.02
N PRO A 235 4.24 -22.51 19.71
CA PRO A 235 3.47 -21.79 20.72
C PRO A 235 2.79 -22.72 21.71
N LYS A 236 2.85 -22.35 23.01
CA LYS A 236 2.32 -23.14 24.13
C LYS A 236 1.27 -22.37 24.91
N ALA A 237 0.03 -22.82 24.81
CA ALA A 237 -1.03 -22.37 25.71
C ALA A 237 -0.79 -22.87 27.14
N ARG A 238 -1.24 -22.10 28.14
CA ARG A 238 -1.14 -22.46 29.57
C ARG A 238 -2.20 -23.48 29.98
N VAL A 239 -3.36 -23.42 29.32
CA VAL A 239 -4.44 -24.42 29.40
C VAL A 239 -4.78 -24.95 28.00
N SER A 240 -5.82 -25.76 27.87
CA SER A 240 -6.34 -26.14 26.54
C SER A 240 -6.97 -24.94 25.83
N ALA A 241 -6.17 -24.18 25.07
CA ALA A 241 -6.63 -23.11 24.18
C ALA A 241 -7.17 -23.63 22.83
N THR A 242 -7.83 -24.79 22.86
CA THR A 242 -8.41 -25.44 21.67
C THR A 242 -9.82 -25.95 21.97
N THR A 243 -10.70 -25.87 20.98
CA THR A 243 -12.11 -26.29 21.05
C THR A 243 -12.36 -27.59 20.30
N ALA A 244 -13.53 -28.20 20.52
CA ALA A 244 -14.00 -29.30 19.67
C ALA A 244 -14.47 -28.76 18.29
N PRO A 245 -14.38 -29.56 17.22
CA PRO A 245 -15.03 -29.27 15.95
C PRO A 245 -16.55 -29.09 16.11
N ILE A 246 -17.11 -28.09 15.43
CA ILE A 246 -18.56 -27.83 15.39
C ILE A 246 -18.96 -27.70 13.93
N ALA A 247 -19.97 -28.46 13.50
CA ALA A 247 -20.49 -28.37 12.14
C ALA A 247 -21.40 -27.13 12.01
N HIS A 248 -21.17 -26.34 10.97
CA HIS A 248 -21.97 -25.17 10.63
C HIS A 248 -23.07 -25.54 9.62
N LEU A 249 -24.31 -25.17 9.98
CA LEU A 249 -25.54 -25.32 9.19
C LEU A 249 -26.13 -23.93 8.89
N PRO A 250 -26.88 -23.74 7.78
CA PRO A 250 -27.36 -24.74 6.83
C PRO A 250 -26.27 -25.30 5.89
N LEU A 251 -26.60 -26.39 5.20
CA LEU A 251 -25.79 -26.87 4.08
C LEU A 251 -25.87 -25.87 2.90
N PRO A 252 -24.83 -25.82 2.05
CA PRO A 252 -24.89 -25.07 0.78
C PRO A 252 -26.08 -25.50 -0.09
N PRO A 253 -26.63 -24.59 -0.91
CA PRO A 253 -27.69 -24.93 -1.86
C PRO A 253 -27.24 -26.02 -2.85
N THR A 254 -28.20 -26.70 -3.47
CA THR A 254 -27.96 -27.85 -4.36
C THR A 254 -28.50 -27.60 -5.77
N GLY A 255 -27.78 -28.05 -6.80
CA GLY A 255 -28.20 -27.92 -8.19
C GLY A 255 -28.05 -26.50 -8.74
N LEU A 256 -28.81 -26.19 -9.80
CA LEU A 256 -28.72 -24.90 -10.50
C LEU A 256 -29.62 -23.84 -9.85
N ALA A 257 -29.03 -22.71 -9.44
CA ALA A 257 -29.76 -21.50 -9.07
C ALA A 257 -29.70 -20.51 -10.24
N ARG A 258 -30.83 -19.93 -10.67
CA ARG A 258 -30.88 -18.99 -11.80
C ARG A 258 -30.48 -17.59 -11.36
N GLU A 259 -29.39 -17.07 -11.91
CA GLU A 259 -28.97 -15.67 -11.73
C GLU A 259 -29.70 -14.76 -12.72
N SER A 260 -29.63 -15.10 -14.01
CA SER A 260 -30.23 -14.33 -15.10
C SER A 260 -30.59 -15.24 -16.28
N ASP A 261 -31.08 -14.67 -17.38
CA ASP A 261 -31.43 -15.48 -18.56
C ASP A 261 -30.19 -16.10 -19.20
N GLY A 262 -30.20 -17.43 -19.31
CA GLY A 262 -29.06 -18.19 -19.80
C GLY A 262 -27.91 -18.34 -18.80
N ARG A 263 -28.05 -17.95 -17.53
CA ARG A 263 -26.98 -18.05 -16.52
C ARG A 263 -27.46 -18.65 -15.20
N TRP A 264 -26.74 -19.64 -14.71
CA TRP A 264 -27.04 -20.34 -13.45
C TRP A 264 -25.78 -20.57 -12.61
N LEU A 265 -25.85 -20.36 -11.30
CA LEU A 265 -24.86 -20.87 -10.36
C LEU A 265 -24.98 -22.40 -10.27
N VAL A 266 -23.85 -23.09 -10.37
CA VAL A 266 -23.72 -24.53 -10.18
C VAL A 266 -23.36 -24.81 -8.73
N ASN A 267 -24.35 -25.21 -7.93
CA ASN A 267 -24.20 -25.50 -6.51
C ASN A 267 -24.18 -27.02 -6.26
N GLY A 268 -24.36 -27.46 -5.00
CA GLY A 268 -24.45 -28.89 -4.65
C GLY A 268 -23.14 -29.66 -4.67
N TRP A 269 -22.01 -28.95 -4.63
CA TRP A 269 -20.68 -29.56 -4.64
C TRP A 269 -20.44 -30.47 -3.45
N GLN A 270 -19.72 -31.55 -3.70
CA GLN A 270 -19.19 -32.48 -2.73
C GLN A 270 -17.66 -32.52 -2.83
N LEU A 271 -16.97 -32.66 -1.71
CA LEU A 271 -15.52 -32.73 -1.57
C LEU A 271 -15.11 -34.10 -1.02
N ALA A 272 -14.07 -34.70 -1.61
CA ALA A 272 -13.33 -35.82 -1.04
C ALA A 272 -11.81 -35.62 -1.26
N ALA A 273 -10.98 -36.15 -0.36
CA ALA A 273 -9.54 -36.22 -0.58
C ALA A 273 -9.24 -37.24 -1.68
N ALA A 274 -8.43 -36.87 -2.68
CA ALA A 274 -8.19 -37.74 -3.84
C ALA A 274 -7.61 -39.13 -3.49
N PRO A 275 -6.72 -39.29 -2.47
CA PRO A 275 -6.24 -40.61 -2.06
C PRO A 275 -7.32 -41.57 -1.53
N GLU A 276 -8.51 -41.08 -1.16
CA GLU A 276 -9.63 -41.92 -0.71
C GLU A 276 -10.51 -42.45 -1.85
N VAL A 277 -10.38 -41.86 -3.04
CA VAL A 277 -11.25 -42.11 -4.20
C VAL A 277 -10.54 -43.05 -5.19
N ARG A 278 -11.18 -44.19 -5.50
CA ARG A 278 -10.61 -45.24 -6.36
C ARG A 278 -11.06 -45.17 -7.81
N GLU A 279 -12.20 -44.54 -8.06
CA GLU A 279 -12.74 -44.35 -9.40
C GLU A 279 -11.86 -43.40 -10.22
N ASP A 280 -11.73 -43.67 -11.52
CA ASP A 280 -11.08 -42.74 -12.43
C ASP A 280 -11.98 -41.52 -12.72
N ALA A 281 -11.38 -40.46 -13.26
CA ALA A 281 -12.08 -39.22 -13.58
C ALA A 281 -13.25 -39.41 -14.56
N THR A 282 -13.12 -40.38 -15.48
CA THR A 282 -14.14 -40.81 -16.44
C THR A 282 -15.38 -41.38 -15.74
N THR A 283 -15.18 -42.15 -14.67
CA THR A 283 -16.25 -42.76 -13.89
C THR A 283 -16.84 -41.76 -12.90
N LEU A 284 -16.01 -40.94 -12.23
CA LEU A 284 -16.46 -39.92 -11.28
C LEU A 284 -17.36 -38.86 -11.90
N SER A 285 -17.08 -38.46 -13.16
CA SER A 285 -17.89 -37.52 -13.92
C SER A 285 -19.13 -38.15 -14.56
N ARG A 286 -19.66 -39.26 -14.02
CA ARG A 286 -20.92 -39.89 -14.44
C ARG A 286 -21.86 -40.12 -13.24
N PRO A 287 -23.18 -40.28 -13.49
CA PRO A 287 -24.13 -40.76 -12.48
C PRO A 287 -23.68 -42.07 -11.85
N GLY A 288 -23.75 -42.15 -10.52
CA GLY A 288 -23.30 -43.32 -9.75
C GLY A 288 -22.73 -42.96 -8.39
N PRO A 289 -22.51 -43.96 -7.52
CA PRO A 289 -21.75 -43.81 -6.28
C PRO A 289 -20.26 -43.61 -6.56
N ALA A 290 -19.54 -43.05 -5.59
CA ALA A 290 -18.08 -42.95 -5.59
C ALA A 290 -17.54 -43.38 -4.23
N THR A 291 -16.35 -44.00 -4.21
CA THR A 291 -15.63 -44.36 -2.98
C THR A 291 -15.03 -43.13 -2.29
N GLY A 292 -14.65 -43.28 -1.02
CA GLY A 292 -14.07 -42.22 -0.19
C GLY A 292 -15.10 -41.41 0.60
N THR A 293 -14.63 -40.49 1.46
CA THR A 293 -15.46 -39.75 2.41
C THR A 293 -15.97 -38.43 1.82
N TRP A 294 -17.01 -38.50 1.00
CA TRP A 294 -17.62 -37.32 0.38
C TRP A 294 -18.38 -36.45 1.39
N ARG A 295 -18.15 -35.13 1.34
CA ARG A 295 -18.76 -34.13 2.23
C ARG A 295 -19.36 -33.00 1.41
N ALA A 296 -20.48 -32.40 1.85
CA ALA A 296 -21.02 -31.20 1.20
C ALA A 296 -20.01 -30.04 1.27
N ALA A 297 -19.56 -29.57 0.11
CA ALA A 297 -18.50 -28.59 -0.04
C ALA A 297 -19.04 -27.16 -0.04
N THR A 298 -18.37 -26.28 0.70
CA THR A 298 -18.64 -24.84 0.67
C THR A 298 -17.96 -24.27 -0.59
N VAL A 299 -18.77 -23.89 -1.58
CA VAL A 299 -18.35 -23.26 -2.85
C VAL A 299 -19.25 -22.03 -3.05
N PRO A 300 -18.69 -20.80 -3.19
CA PRO A 300 -17.27 -20.46 -3.15
C PRO A 300 -16.62 -20.78 -1.79
N GLY A 301 -15.41 -21.31 -1.82
CA GLY A 301 -14.66 -21.64 -0.60
C GLY A 301 -13.50 -22.61 -0.84
N THR A 302 -12.75 -22.89 0.21
CA THR A 302 -11.55 -23.74 0.17
C THR A 302 -11.82 -25.13 0.77
N VAL A 303 -10.82 -26.02 0.66
CA VAL A 303 -10.80 -27.31 1.35
C VAL A 303 -10.95 -27.11 2.85
N LEU A 304 -10.16 -26.20 3.44
CA LEU A 304 -10.22 -25.87 4.86
C LEU A 304 -11.58 -25.31 5.27
N THR A 305 -12.14 -24.35 4.49
CA THR A 305 -13.49 -23.82 4.72
C THR A 305 -14.51 -24.96 4.82
N THR A 306 -14.48 -25.88 3.86
CA THR A 306 -15.39 -27.05 3.84
C THR A 306 -15.19 -27.95 5.06
N LEU A 307 -13.95 -28.26 5.44
CA LEU A 307 -13.68 -29.20 6.53
C LEU A 307 -14.00 -28.60 7.91
N VAL A 308 -13.83 -27.29 8.09
CA VAL A 308 -14.30 -26.55 9.28
C VAL A 308 -15.84 -26.52 9.30
N ASP A 309 -16.48 -26.07 8.21
CA ASP A 309 -17.94 -25.93 8.16
C ASP A 309 -18.67 -27.28 8.31
N ARG A 310 -18.02 -28.40 7.99
CA ARG A 310 -18.54 -29.76 8.17
C ARG A 310 -18.13 -30.41 9.51
N GLY A 311 -17.48 -29.68 10.41
CA GLY A 311 -17.12 -30.15 11.75
C GLY A 311 -16.06 -31.25 11.76
N VAL A 312 -15.18 -31.30 10.76
CA VAL A 312 -14.01 -32.20 10.74
C VAL A 312 -12.88 -31.60 11.58
N TYR A 313 -12.69 -30.28 11.48
CA TYR A 313 -11.69 -29.51 12.20
C TYR A 313 -12.34 -28.41 13.04
N PRO A 314 -11.70 -27.99 14.15
CA PRO A 314 -12.17 -26.83 14.92
C PRO A 314 -11.88 -25.54 14.14
N ASP A 315 -12.58 -24.45 14.48
CA ASP A 315 -12.38 -23.16 13.84
C ASP A 315 -10.93 -22.66 14.09
N PRO A 316 -10.07 -22.52 13.06
CA PRO A 316 -8.67 -22.12 13.23
C PRO A 316 -8.50 -20.74 13.85
N TYR A 317 -9.55 -19.91 13.86
CA TYR A 317 -9.55 -18.56 14.39
C TYR A 317 -9.65 -18.47 15.92
N TYR A 318 -9.83 -19.59 16.63
CA TYR A 318 -9.87 -19.62 18.09
C TYR A 318 -8.60 -20.24 18.70
N GLY A 319 -7.85 -19.42 19.46
CA GLY A 319 -6.67 -19.83 20.22
C GLY A 319 -5.62 -20.54 19.37
N LEU A 320 -5.25 -21.75 19.76
CA LEU A 320 -4.28 -22.56 19.02
C LEU A 320 -4.94 -23.66 18.16
N ASN A 321 -6.21 -23.49 17.77
CA ASN A 321 -6.94 -24.46 16.95
C ASN A 321 -6.27 -24.72 15.59
N ASN A 322 -5.60 -23.73 15.00
CA ASN A 322 -4.89 -23.91 13.73
C ASN A 322 -3.80 -25.00 13.82
N LEU A 323 -3.23 -25.27 15.01
CA LEU A 323 -2.27 -26.37 15.25
C LEU A 323 -2.93 -27.77 15.27
N LYS A 324 -4.27 -27.87 15.32
CA LYS A 324 -5.01 -29.14 15.33
C LYS A 324 -5.37 -29.63 13.92
N ILE A 325 -4.92 -28.90 12.90
CA ILE A 325 -5.28 -29.08 11.51
C ILE A 325 -3.99 -29.43 10.74
N PRO A 326 -3.96 -30.55 10.00
CA PRO A 326 -2.70 -31.09 9.48
C PRO A 326 -2.22 -30.37 8.22
N GLU A 327 -0.91 -30.12 8.14
CA GLU A 327 -0.21 -29.61 6.94
C GLU A 327 -0.29 -30.54 5.72
N SER A 328 -0.82 -31.76 5.87
CA SER A 328 -1.13 -32.63 4.72
C SER A 328 -2.23 -32.06 3.84
N LEU A 329 -3.04 -31.11 4.33
CA LEU A 329 -4.11 -30.51 3.54
C LEU A 329 -3.58 -29.79 2.28
N ALA A 330 -2.42 -29.14 2.37
CA ALA A 330 -1.75 -28.48 1.24
C ALA A 330 -0.86 -29.40 0.40
N ARG A 331 -0.88 -30.74 0.62
CA ARG A 331 0.08 -31.69 0.02
C ARG A 331 -0.57 -32.89 -0.66
N GLN A 332 -1.85 -32.78 -1.01
CA GLN A 332 -2.62 -33.82 -1.69
C GLN A 332 -3.69 -33.19 -2.59
N ASP A 333 -4.11 -33.91 -3.62
CA ASP A 333 -5.21 -33.47 -4.48
C ASP A 333 -6.58 -33.72 -3.84
N TYR A 334 -7.59 -33.05 -4.38
CA TYR A 334 -8.98 -33.14 -3.97
C TYR A 334 -9.91 -33.36 -5.15
N TRP A 335 -10.95 -34.16 -4.95
CA TRP A 335 -12.06 -34.25 -5.88
C TRP A 335 -13.21 -33.36 -5.41
N TYR A 336 -13.59 -32.42 -6.27
CA TYR A 336 -14.88 -31.73 -6.21
C TYR A 336 -15.83 -32.38 -7.21
N ARG A 337 -17.06 -32.71 -6.79
CA ARG A 337 -18.09 -33.32 -7.65
C ARG A 337 -19.45 -32.67 -7.44
N THR A 338 -20.19 -32.44 -8.51
CA THR A 338 -21.59 -31.99 -8.43
C THR A 338 -22.42 -32.60 -9.56
N SER A 339 -23.74 -32.56 -9.44
CA SER A 339 -24.66 -32.94 -10.50
C SER A 339 -25.86 -31.99 -10.62
N PHE A 340 -26.41 -31.92 -11.83
CA PHE A 340 -27.58 -31.13 -12.16
C PHE A 340 -28.29 -31.65 -13.41
N THR A 341 -29.54 -31.23 -13.61
CA THR A 341 -30.27 -31.39 -14.87
C THR A 341 -30.23 -30.08 -15.64
N VAL A 342 -29.96 -30.14 -16.95
CA VAL A 342 -29.96 -28.94 -17.81
C VAL A 342 -31.37 -28.33 -17.88
N PRO A 343 -31.55 -27.02 -17.63
CA PRO A 343 -32.87 -26.38 -17.68
C PRO A 343 -33.43 -26.36 -19.10
N ALA A 344 -34.76 -26.49 -19.25
CA ALA A 344 -35.42 -26.42 -20.55
C ALA A 344 -35.13 -25.10 -21.31
N ALA A 345 -34.89 -24.00 -20.59
CA ALA A 345 -34.50 -22.70 -21.16
C ALA A 345 -33.11 -22.68 -21.84
N ALA A 346 -32.32 -23.74 -21.66
CA ALA A 346 -31.02 -23.94 -22.29
C ALA A 346 -31.07 -24.96 -23.45
N ALA A 347 -32.24 -25.51 -23.78
CA ALA A 347 -32.41 -26.46 -24.88
C ALA A 347 -31.99 -25.85 -26.22
N GLY A 348 -31.20 -26.59 -26.99
CA GLY A 348 -30.68 -26.16 -28.30
C GLY A 348 -29.56 -25.12 -28.26
N LYS A 349 -29.13 -24.66 -27.07
CA LYS A 349 -28.01 -23.73 -26.90
C LYS A 349 -26.68 -24.46 -26.69
N ARG A 350 -25.57 -23.80 -26.97
CA ARG A 350 -24.24 -24.16 -26.48
C ARG A 350 -24.19 -23.91 -24.98
N LEU A 351 -23.48 -24.76 -24.24
CA LEU A 351 -23.28 -24.63 -22.81
C LEU A 351 -21.79 -24.47 -22.50
N THR A 352 -21.46 -23.55 -21.59
CA THR A 352 -20.09 -23.38 -21.08
C THR A 352 -20.12 -23.39 -19.55
N LEU A 353 -19.27 -24.21 -18.94
CA LEU A 353 -18.97 -24.16 -17.50
C LEU A 353 -17.88 -23.12 -17.27
N VAL A 354 -18.13 -22.17 -16.37
CA VAL A 354 -17.19 -21.12 -16.00
C VAL A 354 -16.86 -21.24 -14.52
N PHE A 355 -15.62 -21.58 -14.21
CA PHE A 355 -15.05 -21.55 -12.87
C PHE A 355 -14.45 -20.16 -12.66
N GLY A 356 -15.00 -19.39 -11.72
CA GLY A 356 -14.62 -18.00 -11.50
C GLY A 356 -13.21 -17.77 -10.94
N GLY A 357 -12.51 -18.86 -10.58
CA GLY A 357 -11.20 -18.92 -9.92
C GLY A 357 -11.04 -20.27 -9.18
N ILE A 358 -9.92 -20.95 -9.38
CA ILE A 358 -9.57 -22.22 -8.73
C ILE A 358 -8.14 -22.10 -8.21
N ASN A 359 -7.90 -22.39 -6.94
CA ASN A 359 -6.54 -22.44 -6.40
C ASN A 359 -6.11 -23.91 -6.19
N TYR A 360 -5.02 -24.42 -6.76
CA TYR A 360 -4.07 -23.73 -7.66
C TYR A 360 -4.14 -24.22 -9.11
N ALA A 361 -4.20 -25.54 -9.30
CA ALA A 361 -4.37 -26.15 -10.61
C ALA A 361 -5.57 -27.11 -10.59
N ALA A 362 -6.22 -27.31 -11.73
CA ALA A 362 -7.27 -28.32 -11.82
C ALA A 362 -7.45 -28.91 -13.22
N ASP A 363 -7.79 -30.19 -13.25
CA ASP A 363 -8.37 -30.89 -14.39
C ASP A 363 -9.90 -30.96 -14.24
N VAL A 364 -10.65 -30.72 -15.32
CA VAL A 364 -12.12 -30.71 -15.32
C VAL A 364 -12.68 -31.81 -16.24
N TRP A 365 -13.65 -32.56 -15.74
CA TRP A 365 -14.42 -33.55 -16.50
C TRP A 365 -15.93 -33.36 -16.33
N ALA A 366 -16.68 -33.64 -17.40
CA ALA A 366 -18.13 -33.80 -17.32
C ALA A 366 -18.60 -34.97 -18.18
N ASN A 367 -19.61 -35.70 -17.70
CA ASN A 367 -20.28 -36.80 -18.40
C ASN A 367 -19.31 -37.91 -18.91
N GLY A 368 -18.19 -38.12 -18.22
CA GLY A 368 -17.13 -39.06 -18.61
C GLY A 368 -16.22 -38.57 -19.73
N ARG A 369 -16.04 -37.26 -19.90
CA ARG A 369 -15.12 -36.63 -20.87
C ARG A 369 -14.27 -35.56 -20.17
N LYS A 370 -12.97 -35.52 -20.41
CA LYS A 370 -12.12 -34.37 -19.99
C LYS A 370 -12.53 -33.16 -20.83
N LEU A 371 -12.77 -32.03 -20.18
CA LEU A 371 -13.08 -30.76 -20.84
C LEU A 371 -11.82 -29.90 -21.02
N GLY A 372 -10.91 -29.94 -20.06
CA GLY A 372 -9.63 -29.22 -20.09
C GLY A 372 -8.99 -29.12 -18.70
N ASP A 373 -8.07 -28.18 -18.56
CA ASP A 373 -7.33 -27.86 -17.34
C ASP A 373 -7.20 -26.33 -17.15
N THR A 374 -6.84 -25.91 -15.93
CA THR A 374 -6.56 -24.50 -15.59
C THR A 374 -5.51 -24.42 -14.47
N HIS A 375 -4.72 -23.33 -14.47
CA HIS A 375 -3.57 -23.14 -13.59
C HIS A 375 -3.47 -21.66 -13.15
N GLY A 376 -3.21 -21.43 -11.87
CA GLY A 376 -3.17 -20.12 -11.23
C GLY A 376 -4.50 -19.76 -10.57
N ALA A 377 -4.44 -19.16 -9.39
CA ALA A 377 -5.61 -18.90 -8.55
C ALA A 377 -6.61 -17.92 -9.18
N PHE A 378 -6.14 -17.00 -10.03
CA PHE A 378 -6.87 -15.79 -10.41
C PHE A 378 -7.53 -15.83 -11.80
N ILE A 379 -7.13 -16.79 -12.65
CA ILE A 379 -7.70 -16.98 -13.99
C ILE A 379 -9.02 -17.76 -13.96
N ARG A 380 -9.98 -17.35 -14.78
CA ARG A 380 -11.23 -18.09 -15.02
C ARG A 380 -11.00 -19.33 -15.89
N GLY A 381 -11.39 -20.50 -15.39
CA GLY A 381 -11.47 -21.72 -16.21
C GLY A 381 -12.78 -21.75 -16.99
N GLN A 382 -12.74 -21.84 -18.33
CA GLN A 382 -13.92 -21.80 -19.20
C GLN A 382 -13.95 -23.01 -20.13
N PHE A 383 -15.01 -23.81 -20.07
CA PHE A 383 -15.04 -25.13 -20.71
C PHE A 383 -16.40 -25.42 -21.39
N ASP A 384 -16.38 -25.75 -22.68
CA ASP A 384 -17.58 -26.19 -23.41
C ASP A 384 -18.12 -27.51 -22.83
N LEU A 385 -19.39 -27.50 -22.42
CA LEU A 385 -20.11 -28.65 -21.88
C LEU A 385 -21.02 -29.25 -22.96
N VAL A 386 -20.80 -30.53 -23.29
CA VAL A 386 -21.75 -31.32 -24.07
C VAL A 386 -22.72 -32.02 -23.10
N PRO A 387 -24.00 -31.60 -23.04
CA PRO A 387 -24.93 -32.16 -22.09
C PRO A 387 -25.43 -33.55 -22.49
N VAL A 388 -25.80 -34.34 -21.49
CA VAL A 388 -26.53 -35.61 -21.64
C VAL A 388 -27.97 -35.46 -21.16
N ALA A 389 -28.84 -36.36 -21.60
CA ALA A 389 -30.23 -36.40 -21.12
C ALA A 389 -30.29 -36.82 -19.65
N GLY A 390 -31.04 -36.09 -18.83
CA GLY A 390 -31.16 -36.34 -17.39
C GLY A 390 -30.04 -35.69 -16.58
N GLU A 391 -29.45 -36.47 -15.67
CA GLU A 391 -28.40 -36.01 -14.78
C GLU A 391 -27.07 -35.81 -15.51
N ASN A 392 -26.53 -34.60 -15.42
CA ASN A 392 -25.19 -34.23 -15.86
C ASN A 392 -24.29 -34.15 -14.63
N VAL A 393 -23.12 -34.77 -14.68
CA VAL A 393 -22.19 -34.84 -13.54
C VAL A 393 -20.86 -34.20 -13.93
N VAL A 394 -20.40 -33.28 -13.08
CA VAL A 394 -19.10 -32.61 -13.20
C VAL A 394 -18.19 -33.12 -12.09
N ALA A 395 -16.97 -33.51 -12.44
CA ALA A 395 -15.92 -33.85 -11.50
C ALA A 395 -14.67 -33.04 -11.80
N VAL A 396 -14.04 -32.48 -10.78
CA VAL A 396 -12.86 -31.61 -10.87
C VAL A 396 -11.81 -32.14 -9.91
N ARG A 397 -10.61 -32.43 -10.41
CA ARG A 397 -9.45 -32.71 -9.58
C ARG A 397 -8.73 -31.40 -9.34
N VAL A 398 -8.69 -30.93 -8.11
CA VAL A 398 -7.98 -29.71 -7.70
C VAL A 398 -6.69 -30.10 -7.00
N SER A 399 -5.58 -29.55 -7.48
CA SER A 399 -4.25 -29.68 -6.90
C SER A 399 -3.84 -28.39 -6.18
N PRO A 400 -3.26 -28.48 -4.97
CA PRO A 400 -2.60 -27.35 -4.31
C PRO A 400 -1.47 -26.73 -5.14
N PRO A 401 -0.97 -25.54 -4.76
CA PRO A 401 0.29 -25.02 -5.29
C PRO A 401 1.42 -26.06 -5.10
N PRO A 402 2.27 -26.32 -6.10
CA PRO A 402 3.29 -27.37 -6.02
C PRO A 402 4.39 -27.09 -4.99
N HIS A 403 4.60 -25.82 -4.59
CA HIS A 403 5.57 -25.42 -3.58
C HIS A 403 4.89 -24.80 -2.33
N PRO A 404 4.09 -25.55 -1.55
CA PRO A 404 3.31 -25.00 -0.44
C PRO A 404 4.15 -24.60 0.79
N GLY A 405 5.48 -24.66 0.70
CA GLY A 405 6.42 -24.24 1.74
C GLY A 405 6.35 -25.05 3.03
N ILE A 406 6.88 -24.48 4.11
CA ILE A 406 6.72 -24.97 5.49
C ILE A 406 6.39 -23.75 6.35
N PRO A 407 5.25 -23.72 7.07
CA PRO A 407 4.83 -22.56 7.81
C PRO A 407 5.66 -22.40 9.08
N HIS A 408 5.89 -21.15 9.46
CA HIS A 408 6.40 -20.81 10.78
C HIS A 408 5.22 -20.63 11.74
N GLU A 409 5.10 -21.47 12.76
CA GLU A 409 4.18 -21.21 13.86
C GLU A 409 4.74 -20.11 14.75
N GLN A 410 4.03 -18.99 14.82
CA GLN A 410 4.45 -17.83 15.58
C GLN A 410 4.46 -18.11 17.10
N SER A 411 5.45 -17.64 17.86
CA SER A 411 5.42 -17.68 19.34
C SER A 411 6.34 -16.63 19.97
N ILE A 412 6.28 -16.43 21.29
CA ILE A 412 7.20 -15.52 21.98
C ILE A 412 8.65 -16.01 21.82
N SER A 413 8.87 -17.34 21.79
CA SER A 413 10.20 -17.95 21.68
C SER A 413 10.70 -18.13 20.25
N GLY A 414 9.79 -18.37 19.29
CA GLY A 414 10.11 -18.53 17.87
C GLY A 414 10.08 -17.22 17.07
N GLY A 415 9.47 -16.15 17.60
CA GLY A 415 9.22 -14.92 16.85
C GLY A 415 8.09 -15.07 15.82
N VAL A 416 7.96 -14.06 14.95
CA VAL A 416 6.94 -14.02 13.87
C VAL A 416 7.27 -14.94 12.68
N GLY A 417 8.54 -15.32 12.51
CA GLY A 417 9.01 -16.08 11.36
C GLY A 417 9.43 -15.21 10.18
N GLU A 418 9.70 -15.86 9.06
CA GLU A 418 9.90 -15.18 7.78
C GLU A 418 8.54 -14.90 7.13
N ASN A 419 8.46 -13.75 6.46
CA ASN A 419 7.28 -13.36 5.68
C ASN A 419 7.24 -14.18 4.37
N GLY A 420 6.43 -15.22 4.26
CA GLY A 420 6.35 -16.08 3.08
C GLY A 420 7.59 -16.93 2.82
N GLY A 421 7.63 -17.57 1.64
CA GLY A 421 8.68 -18.53 1.29
C GLY A 421 8.51 -19.14 -0.10
N GLN A 422 8.57 -20.48 -0.19
CA GLN A 422 8.58 -21.21 -1.47
C GLN A 422 7.33 -20.98 -2.30
N LEU A 423 6.20 -20.65 -1.66
CA LEU A 423 4.93 -20.44 -2.35
C LEU A 423 4.97 -19.25 -3.34
N ALA A 424 5.92 -18.32 -3.19
CA ALA A 424 6.13 -17.23 -4.14
C ALA A 424 6.66 -17.70 -5.52
N ILE A 425 7.31 -18.88 -5.59
CA ILE A 425 7.77 -19.51 -6.84
C ILE A 425 6.59 -19.74 -7.79
N ASP A 426 5.44 -20.13 -7.23
CA ASP A 426 4.24 -20.52 -7.97
C ASP A 426 3.48 -19.32 -8.58
N GLY A 427 3.89 -18.07 -8.29
CA GLY A 427 3.38 -16.87 -8.95
C GLY A 427 1.93 -16.50 -8.59
N PRO A 428 0.94 -16.68 -9.49
CA PRO A 428 -0.47 -16.30 -9.25
C PRO A 428 -1.16 -17.15 -8.17
N THR A 429 -0.80 -16.95 -6.90
CA THR A 429 -1.38 -17.61 -5.72
C THR A 429 -1.41 -16.69 -4.50
N PHE A 430 -2.04 -17.13 -3.43
CA PHE A 430 -2.15 -16.41 -2.16
C PHE A 430 -0.90 -16.62 -1.30
N VAL A 431 0.22 -15.99 -1.67
CA VAL A 431 1.57 -16.23 -1.08
C VAL A 431 1.60 -16.11 0.45
N ALA A 432 0.86 -15.17 1.04
CA ALA A 432 0.80 -14.99 2.50
C ALA A 432 0.23 -16.20 3.27
N THR A 433 -0.40 -17.17 2.58
CA THR A 433 -0.93 -18.39 3.22
C THR A 433 0.15 -19.37 3.68
N GLU A 434 1.40 -19.20 3.26
CA GLU A 434 2.55 -19.91 3.88
C GLU A 434 2.80 -19.40 5.31
N GLY A 435 2.44 -18.15 5.60
CA GLY A 435 2.65 -17.44 6.87
C GLY A 435 3.26 -16.05 6.61
N TRP A 436 2.92 -15.08 7.45
CA TRP A 436 3.41 -13.70 7.40
C TRP A 436 3.32 -13.06 8.80
N ASP A 437 3.91 -11.87 8.99
CA ASP A 437 3.90 -11.11 10.25
C ASP A 437 2.53 -10.54 10.69
N TRP A 438 1.44 -10.88 9.99
CA TRP A 438 0.04 -10.59 10.33
C TRP A 438 -0.94 -11.78 10.12
N ILE A 439 -0.44 -12.97 9.78
CA ILE A 439 -1.26 -14.17 9.52
C ILE A 439 -0.44 -15.46 9.68
N PRO A 440 -0.94 -16.50 10.38
CA PRO A 440 -0.25 -17.79 10.48
C PRO A 440 -0.38 -18.58 9.17
N GLY A 441 0.41 -19.64 9.03
CA GLY A 441 0.28 -20.58 7.91
C GLY A 441 -1.14 -21.17 7.83
N ILE A 442 -1.78 -21.01 6.68
CA ILE A 442 -3.13 -21.53 6.40
C ILE A 442 -3.00 -22.92 5.78
N ARG A 443 -3.56 -23.93 6.46
CA ARG A 443 -3.21 -25.35 6.30
C ARG A 443 -3.45 -25.96 4.92
N ASP A 444 -4.35 -25.39 4.13
CA ASP A 444 -4.64 -25.80 2.75
C ASP A 444 -4.06 -24.85 1.70
N ARG A 445 -3.33 -23.79 2.10
CA ARG A 445 -2.89 -22.67 1.23
C ARG A 445 -4.03 -22.07 0.39
N ASN A 446 -5.24 -22.04 0.94
CA ASN A 446 -6.50 -21.71 0.28
C ASN A 446 -6.82 -22.56 -0.98
N THR A 447 -6.37 -23.80 -1.05
CA THR A 447 -6.70 -24.72 -2.17
C THR A 447 -8.21 -24.96 -2.27
N GLY A 448 -8.79 -24.86 -3.46
CA GLY A 448 -10.20 -25.16 -3.72
C GLY A 448 -10.87 -24.29 -4.78
N LEU A 449 -12.20 -24.45 -4.89
CA LEU A 449 -13.07 -23.65 -5.76
C LEU A 449 -13.45 -22.34 -5.05
N TRP A 450 -12.47 -21.44 -4.90
CA TRP A 450 -12.59 -20.23 -4.06
C TRP A 450 -13.51 -19.15 -4.66
N ARG A 451 -13.93 -19.27 -5.92
CA ARG A 451 -14.92 -18.41 -6.60
C ARG A 451 -16.13 -19.23 -7.08
N PRO A 452 -17.27 -18.59 -7.43
CA PRO A 452 -18.45 -19.29 -7.95
C PRO A 452 -18.16 -20.11 -9.21
N VAL A 453 -18.98 -21.13 -9.46
CA VAL A 453 -19.02 -21.86 -10.72
C VAL A 453 -20.37 -21.60 -11.41
N GLU A 454 -20.34 -21.21 -12.67
CA GLU A 454 -21.51 -20.88 -13.48
C GLU A 454 -21.70 -21.86 -14.64
N LEU A 455 -22.96 -22.05 -15.03
CA LEU A 455 -23.36 -22.63 -16.30
C LEU A 455 -23.95 -21.50 -17.17
N LEU A 456 -23.32 -21.25 -18.31
CA LEU A 456 -23.76 -20.28 -19.31
C LEU A 456 -24.41 -21.00 -20.49
N ALA A 457 -25.50 -20.46 -21.04
CA ALA A 457 -26.19 -21.00 -22.22
C ALA A 457 -26.40 -19.92 -23.30
N HIS A 458 -25.67 -20.06 -24.41
CA HIS A 458 -25.60 -19.08 -25.50
C HIS A 458 -25.71 -19.75 -26.89
N GLY A 459 -25.82 -18.94 -27.94
CA GLY A 459 -25.81 -19.37 -29.34
C GLY A 459 -24.40 -19.57 -29.89
N THR A 460 -24.24 -19.49 -31.22
CA THR A 460 -22.96 -19.69 -31.92
C THR A 460 -21.94 -18.59 -31.61
N VAL A 461 -22.40 -17.38 -31.30
CA VAL A 461 -21.57 -16.21 -30.98
C VAL A 461 -21.74 -15.81 -29.51
N ARG A 462 -20.63 -15.55 -28.82
CA ARG A 462 -20.57 -15.22 -27.39
C ARG A 462 -19.99 -13.82 -27.18
N LEU A 463 -20.52 -13.09 -26.19
CA LEU A 463 -19.98 -11.81 -25.72
C LEU A 463 -18.87 -12.06 -24.69
N LEU A 464 -17.66 -11.55 -24.95
CA LEU A 464 -16.55 -11.59 -23.99
C LEU A 464 -16.55 -10.31 -23.13
N ASP A 465 -15.49 -10.08 -22.35
CA ASP A 465 -15.41 -8.93 -21.43
C ASP A 465 -15.17 -7.61 -22.20
N PRO A 466 -16.12 -6.65 -22.17
CA PRO A 466 -15.97 -5.40 -22.90
C PRO A 466 -14.86 -4.53 -22.30
N LYS A 467 -14.36 -3.60 -23.10
CA LYS A 467 -13.52 -2.48 -22.66
C LYS A 467 -14.31 -1.19 -22.82
N ILE A 468 -14.52 -0.47 -21.73
CA ILE A 468 -15.20 0.82 -21.70
C ILE A 468 -14.17 1.88 -21.31
N VAL A 469 -14.00 2.91 -22.14
CA VAL A 469 -13.13 4.05 -21.86
C VAL A 469 -13.99 5.31 -21.84
N THR A 470 -13.81 6.14 -20.81
CA THR A 470 -14.51 7.42 -20.65
C THR A 470 -13.51 8.55 -20.63
N ASP A 471 -13.65 9.47 -21.56
CA ASP A 471 -12.81 10.64 -21.82
C ASP A 471 -13.58 11.89 -21.38
N LEU A 472 -12.96 12.75 -20.57
CA LEU A 472 -13.52 14.04 -20.15
C LEU A 472 -12.62 15.18 -20.65
N PRO A 473 -13.18 16.27 -21.20
CA PRO A 473 -12.41 17.43 -21.65
C PRO A 473 -11.97 18.30 -20.46
N LEU A 474 -11.14 17.73 -19.57
CA LEU A 474 -10.70 18.34 -18.32
C LEU A 474 -10.03 19.71 -18.57
N PRO A 475 -10.24 20.71 -17.68
CA PRO A 475 -10.94 20.63 -16.40
C PRO A 475 -12.48 20.69 -16.51
N ARG A 476 -13.06 20.74 -17.72
CA ARG A 476 -14.52 20.68 -17.86
C ARG A 476 -15.02 19.27 -17.63
N THR A 477 -16.23 19.20 -17.09
CA THR A 477 -16.93 17.95 -16.74
C THR A 477 -18.40 17.98 -17.19
N ASP A 478 -18.70 18.89 -18.11
CA ASP A 478 -20.01 19.14 -18.72
C ASP A 478 -20.36 18.17 -19.87
N SER A 479 -19.38 17.39 -20.35
CA SER A 479 -19.55 16.29 -21.30
C SER A 479 -18.54 15.17 -21.04
N ALA A 480 -18.82 13.96 -21.53
CA ALA A 480 -17.84 12.87 -21.63
C ALA A 480 -18.02 12.07 -22.93
N ASP A 481 -16.91 11.69 -23.56
CA ASP A 481 -16.86 10.80 -24.71
C ASP A 481 -16.71 9.35 -24.22
N VAL A 482 -17.57 8.44 -24.70
CA VAL A 482 -17.58 7.03 -24.27
C VAL A 482 -17.19 6.11 -25.43
N TYR A 483 -16.12 5.34 -25.26
CA TYR A 483 -15.67 4.34 -26.23
C TYR A 483 -16.00 2.95 -25.70
N ILE A 484 -16.62 2.11 -26.53
CA ILE A 484 -16.99 0.74 -26.16
C ILE A 484 -16.38 -0.23 -27.18
N THR A 485 -15.50 -1.10 -26.73
CA THR A 485 -14.99 -2.23 -27.51
C THR A 485 -15.53 -3.53 -26.93
N VAL A 486 -16.29 -4.27 -27.73
CA VAL A 486 -16.89 -5.56 -27.35
C VAL A 486 -16.20 -6.66 -28.14
N PRO A 487 -15.33 -7.48 -27.53
CA PRO A 487 -14.84 -8.70 -28.15
C PRO A 487 -15.98 -9.73 -28.20
N VAL A 488 -16.13 -10.39 -29.34
CA VAL A 488 -17.08 -11.47 -29.58
C VAL A 488 -16.34 -12.70 -30.08
N GLU A 489 -16.76 -13.87 -29.64
CA GLU A 489 -16.22 -15.15 -30.07
C GLU A 489 -17.25 -15.87 -30.95
N ASN A 490 -16.90 -16.14 -32.21
CA ASN A 490 -17.70 -16.98 -33.10
C ASN A 490 -17.19 -18.43 -33.02
N ALA A 491 -17.95 -19.30 -32.36
CA ALA A 491 -17.66 -20.73 -32.22
C ALA A 491 -18.22 -21.59 -33.38
N GLY A 492 -18.64 -20.96 -34.48
CA GLY A 492 -19.06 -21.60 -35.72
C GLY A 492 -17.87 -21.93 -36.63
N ALA A 493 -18.08 -22.82 -37.59
CA ALA A 493 -17.04 -23.24 -38.55
C ALA A 493 -16.82 -22.25 -39.71
N THR A 494 -17.68 -21.25 -39.86
CA THR A 494 -17.65 -20.25 -40.93
C THR A 494 -17.84 -18.85 -40.35
N ALA A 495 -17.54 -17.82 -41.15
CA ALA A 495 -17.87 -16.45 -40.78
C ALA A 495 -19.39 -16.27 -40.66
N ALA A 496 -19.82 -15.45 -39.71
CA ALA A 496 -21.23 -15.11 -39.45
C ALA A 496 -21.43 -13.60 -39.47
N SER A 497 -22.64 -13.13 -39.78
CA SER A 497 -23.02 -11.73 -39.65
C SER A 497 -23.40 -11.44 -38.20
N VAL A 498 -22.61 -10.62 -37.50
CA VAL A 498 -22.77 -10.37 -36.06
C VAL A 498 -23.14 -8.91 -35.82
N THR A 499 -24.37 -8.67 -35.36
CA THR A 499 -24.81 -7.36 -34.86
C THR A 499 -24.65 -7.32 -33.36
N VAL A 500 -23.80 -6.42 -32.85
CA VAL A 500 -23.74 -6.10 -31.42
C VAL A 500 -24.57 -4.86 -31.15
N ARG A 501 -25.35 -4.88 -30.08
CA ARG A 501 -26.08 -3.73 -29.53
C ARG A 501 -25.53 -3.39 -28.16
N ALA A 502 -25.34 -2.11 -27.89
CA ALA A 502 -24.93 -1.59 -26.59
C ALA A 502 -25.86 -0.47 -26.13
N ALA A 503 -26.25 -0.50 -24.86
CA ALA A 503 -27.11 0.52 -24.26
C ALA A 503 -26.76 0.80 -22.79
N PHE A 504 -26.71 2.09 -22.43
CA PHE A 504 -26.51 2.56 -21.05
C PHE A 504 -27.07 3.99 -20.94
N GLY A 505 -27.61 4.40 -19.78
CA GLY A 505 -27.92 5.82 -19.50
C GLY A 505 -28.85 6.57 -20.49
N GLY A 506 -29.59 5.85 -21.36
CA GLY A 506 -30.37 6.43 -22.47
C GLY A 506 -29.69 6.37 -23.84
N VAL A 507 -28.37 6.17 -23.88
CA VAL A 507 -27.59 5.87 -25.08
C VAL A 507 -27.96 4.49 -25.62
N ARG A 508 -28.09 4.37 -26.95
CA ARG A 508 -28.22 3.11 -27.68
C ARG A 508 -27.44 3.19 -28.98
N VAL A 509 -26.61 2.18 -29.24
CA VAL A 509 -25.81 2.04 -30.47
C VAL A 509 -25.85 0.59 -30.93
N GLU A 510 -25.82 0.35 -32.25
CA GLU A 510 -25.69 -0.99 -32.83
C GLU A 510 -24.76 -0.99 -34.03
N LYS A 511 -24.04 -2.10 -34.24
CA LYS A 511 -23.06 -2.26 -35.31
C LYS A 511 -22.96 -3.71 -35.75
N THR A 512 -22.99 -3.92 -37.06
CA THR A 512 -22.85 -5.25 -37.68
C THR A 512 -21.45 -5.42 -38.26
N VAL A 513 -20.84 -6.56 -38.00
CA VAL A 513 -19.55 -6.99 -38.58
C VAL A 513 -19.66 -8.39 -39.14
N ILE A 514 -18.76 -8.77 -40.04
CA ILE A 514 -18.56 -10.17 -40.44
C ILE A 514 -17.49 -10.75 -39.51
N ALA A 515 -17.90 -11.63 -38.58
CA ALA A 515 -17.00 -12.27 -37.63
C ALA A 515 -16.54 -13.64 -38.16
N PRO A 516 -15.27 -13.82 -38.57
CA PRO A 516 -14.71 -15.16 -38.83
C PRO A 516 -14.76 -16.04 -37.56
N PRO A 517 -14.52 -17.37 -37.69
CA PRO A 517 -14.34 -18.24 -36.53
C PRO A 517 -13.23 -17.71 -35.58
N GLY A 518 -13.48 -17.72 -34.27
CA GLY A 518 -12.60 -17.16 -33.24
C GLY A 518 -13.00 -15.77 -32.74
N GLU A 519 -12.06 -15.04 -32.12
CA GLU A 519 -12.30 -13.69 -31.56
C GLU A 519 -12.35 -12.62 -32.68
N THR A 520 -13.31 -11.70 -32.58
CA THR A 520 -13.41 -10.46 -33.38
C THR A 520 -13.84 -9.32 -32.46
N LYS A 521 -13.45 -8.07 -32.74
CA LYS A 521 -13.80 -6.92 -31.90
C LYS A 521 -14.79 -6.00 -32.61
N VAL A 522 -15.91 -5.69 -31.96
CA VAL A 522 -16.86 -4.67 -32.40
C VAL A 522 -16.60 -3.38 -31.62
N VAL A 523 -16.27 -2.31 -32.34
CA VAL A 523 -15.85 -1.03 -31.75
C VAL A 523 -16.90 0.05 -32.05
N PHE A 524 -17.38 0.68 -30.98
CA PHE A 524 -18.22 1.88 -30.98
C PHE A 524 -17.41 3.06 -30.43
N ASN A 525 -17.48 4.19 -31.12
CA ASN A 525 -16.75 5.41 -30.78
C ASN A 525 -17.58 6.67 -31.09
N PRO A 526 -17.34 7.81 -30.41
CA PRO A 526 -18.13 9.04 -30.60
C PRO A 526 -18.10 9.64 -32.01
N LYS A 527 -17.05 9.37 -32.82
CA LYS A 527 -16.96 9.88 -34.21
C LYS A 527 -17.92 9.16 -35.16
N GLU A 528 -18.24 7.90 -34.88
CA GLU A 528 -19.19 7.08 -35.64
C GLU A 528 -20.60 7.14 -35.04
N PHE A 529 -20.71 7.25 -33.71
CA PHE A 529 -21.97 7.28 -32.97
C PHE A 529 -22.03 8.50 -32.05
N ALA A 530 -22.63 9.59 -32.52
CA ALA A 530 -22.76 10.84 -31.76
C ALA A 530 -23.51 10.69 -30.42
N GLN A 531 -24.29 9.61 -30.24
CA GLN A 531 -24.94 9.26 -28.98
C GLN A 531 -23.94 8.93 -27.85
N LEU A 532 -22.69 8.61 -28.18
CA LEU A 532 -21.62 8.34 -27.21
C LEU A 532 -20.91 9.61 -26.71
N HIS A 533 -21.26 10.79 -27.24
CA HIS A 533 -20.92 12.07 -26.63
C HIS A 533 -22.01 12.42 -25.59
N VAL A 534 -21.75 12.09 -24.32
CA VAL A 534 -22.72 12.21 -23.23
C VAL A 534 -22.64 13.60 -22.63
N ALA A 535 -23.68 14.42 -22.80
CA ALA A 535 -23.79 15.73 -22.16
C ALA A 535 -24.25 15.60 -20.69
N ASN A 536 -23.65 16.40 -19.81
CA ASN A 536 -23.89 16.44 -18.36
C ASN A 536 -23.92 15.04 -17.69
N PRO A 537 -22.87 14.21 -17.87
CA PRO A 537 -22.83 12.87 -17.31
C PRO A 537 -22.89 12.93 -15.77
N LYS A 538 -23.66 12.03 -15.16
CA LYS A 538 -23.47 11.71 -13.74
C LYS A 538 -22.10 11.06 -13.59
N LEU A 539 -21.22 11.71 -12.82
CA LEU A 539 -19.84 11.26 -12.61
C LEU A 539 -19.74 10.33 -11.41
N TRP A 540 -18.81 9.37 -11.49
CA TRP A 540 -18.33 8.65 -10.32
C TRP A 540 -17.29 9.49 -9.58
N TRP A 541 -17.41 9.57 -8.26
CA TRP A 541 -16.45 10.23 -7.37
C TRP A 541 -16.04 9.31 -6.21
N PRO A 542 -14.79 9.43 -5.71
CA PRO A 542 -14.40 8.79 -4.47
C PRO A 542 -15.13 9.38 -3.25
N ASN A 543 -15.13 8.62 -2.16
CA ASN A 543 -15.82 8.98 -0.92
C ASN A 543 -15.38 10.38 -0.41
N GLY A 544 -16.37 11.20 -0.03
CA GLY A 544 -16.18 12.58 0.39
C GLY A 544 -16.11 13.63 -0.74
N TYR A 545 -15.98 13.23 -2.01
CA TYR A 545 -15.90 14.17 -3.14
C TYR A 545 -17.18 14.25 -3.98
N GLY A 546 -18.06 13.24 -3.96
CA GLY A 546 -19.35 13.29 -4.66
C GLY A 546 -20.10 11.97 -4.65
N GLU A 547 -21.05 11.83 -5.58
CA GLU A 547 -21.84 10.62 -5.80
C GLU A 547 -21.01 9.49 -6.44
N GLN A 548 -21.28 8.25 -6.06
CA GLN A 548 -20.72 7.04 -6.68
C GLN A 548 -21.59 6.62 -7.87
N ALA A 549 -21.73 7.47 -8.90
CA ALA A 549 -22.64 7.18 -10.00
C ALA A 549 -22.13 6.02 -10.87
N LEU A 550 -22.95 4.98 -10.99
CA LEU A 550 -22.70 3.80 -11.84
C LEU A 550 -23.78 3.68 -12.91
N TYR A 551 -23.35 3.41 -14.14
CA TYR A 551 -24.20 3.07 -15.27
C TYR A 551 -24.24 1.56 -15.45
N GLN A 552 -25.42 1.05 -15.76
CA GLN A 552 -25.58 -0.31 -16.24
C GLN A 552 -25.41 -0.32 -17.77
N LEU A 553 -24.46 -1.11 -18.26
CA LEU A 553 -24.30 -1.41 -19.68
C LEU A 553 -25.03 -2.71 -19.98
N SER A 554 -25.96 -2.69 -20.93
CA SER A 554 -26.56 -3.90 -21.51
C SER A 554 -25.99 -4.15 -22.91
N LEU A 555 -25.59 -5.40 -23.16
CA LEU A 555 -25.06 -5.87 -24.43
C LEU A 555 -25.90 -7.03 -24.98
N GLU A 556 -26.20 -6.99 -26.27
CA GLU A 556 -26.79 -8.10 -27.03
C GLU A 556 -25.90 -8.42 -28.23
N ALA A 557 -25.68 -9.71 -28.52
CA ALA A 557 -25.07 -10.17 -29.76
C ALA A 557 -26.11 -10.97 -30.57
N LEU A 558 -26.40 -10.52 -31.79
CA LEU A 558 -27.24 -11.23 -32.74
C LEU A 558 -26.36 -11.85 -33.83
N ALA A 559 -26.44 -13.17 -34.00
CA ALA A 559 -25.79 -13.91 -35.09
C ALA A 559 -26.82 -14.20 -36.18
N ASP A 560 -26.54 -13.73 -37.40
CA ASP A 560 -27.41 -13.83 -38.58
C ASP A 560 -28.87 -13.40 -38.30
N GLY A 561 -29.01 -12.35 -37.48
CA GLY A 561 -30.29 -11.76 -37.07
C GLY A 561 -30.99 -12.44 -35.89
N GLN A 562 -30.45 -13.52 -35.33
CA GLN A 562 -30.99 -14.22 -34.15
C GLN A 562 -30.19 -13.89 -32.90
N LEU A 563 -30.86 -13.66 -31.77
CA LEU A 563 -30.19 -13.40 -30.49
C LEU A 563 -29.33 -14.61 -30.08
N SER A 564 -28.03 -14.39 -29.95
CA SER A 564 -27.04 -15.42 -29.61
C SER A 564 -26.61 -15.32 -28.16
N ASP A 565 -26.29 -14.13 -27.66
CA ASP A 565 -25.84 -13.93 -26.27
C ASP A 565 -26.25 -12.56 -25.72
N THR A 566 -26.31 -12.46 -24.40
CA THR A 566 -26.61 -11.24 -23.64
C THR A 566 -25.66 -11.09 -22.46
N ARG A 567 -25.16 -9.88 -22.25
CA ARG A 567 -24.31 -9.53 -21.11
C ARG A 567 -24.79 -8.24 -20.45
N THR A 568 -24.55 -8.10 -19.17
CA THR A 568 -24.75 -6.85 -18.44
C THR A 568 -23.55 -6.59 -17.55
N ASP A 569 -23.04 -5.37 -17.58
CA ASP A 569 -21.88 -4.90 -16.80
C ASP A 569 -22.23 -3.57 -16.11
N LYS A 570 -21.39 -3.15 -15.16
CA LYS A 570 -21.41 -1.80 -14.58
C LYS A 570 -20.16 -1.02 -15.00
N PHE A 571 -20.25 0.30 -15.06
CA PHE A 571 -19.10 1.20 -15.14
C PHE A 571 -19.45 2.59 -14.57
N GLY A 572 -18.44 3.36 -14.18
CA GLY A 572 -18.58 4.77 -13.81
C GLY A 572 -17.93 5.67 -14.84
N ILE A 573 -18.56 6.81 -15.16
CA ILE A 573 -17.94 7.87 -15.97
C ILE A 573 -17.06 8.71 -15.04
N ARG A 574 -15.74 8.68 -15.26
CA ARG A 574 -14.77 9.50 -14.54
C ARG A 574 -13.44 9.52 -15.30
N GLU A 575 -12.56 10.44 -14.95
CA GLU A 575 -11.13 10.37 -15.30
C GLU A 575 -10.20 10.32 -14.09
N VAL A 576 -8.99 9.77 -14.30
CA VAL A 576 -7.87 9.79 -13.35
C VAL A 576 -6.66 10.41 -14.04
N SER A 577 -5.97 11.30 -13.34
CA SER A 577 -4.64 11.76 -13.76
C SER A 577 -3.71 11.88 -12.56
N TYR A 578 -2.41 11.92 -12.81
CA TYR A 578 -1.38 11.77 -11.76
C TYR A 578 -0.38 12.90 -11.87
N ASP A 579 -0.18 13.67 -10.79
CA ASP A 579 0.93 14.61 -10.70
C ASP A 579 2.17 13.82 -10.20
N LEU A 580 3.15 13.61 -11.07
CA LEU A 580 4.41 12.89 -10.78
C LEU A 580 5.61 13.80 -11.01
N SER A 581 6.76 13.43 -10.45
CA SER A 581 8.06 13.95 -10.91
C SER A 581 8.74 12.84 -11.73
N LEU A 582 9.00 13.08 -13.01
CA LEU A 582 9.60 12.10 -13.93
C LEU A 582 10.86 12.67 -14.57
N PHE A 583 11.86 11.83 -14.79
CA PHE A 583 13.05 12.23 -15.52
C PHE A 583 12.77 12.31 -17.03
N ASP A 584 13.35 13.29 -17.70
CA ASP A 584 13.43 13.31 -19.18
C ASP A 584 14.73 12.67 -19.71
N ALA A 585 14.87 12.69 -21.03
CA ALA A 585 16.04 12.21 -21.77
C ALA A 585 17.30 13.07 -21.57
N ALA A 586 17.18 14.33 -21.13
CA ALA A 586 18.32 15.16 -20.75
C ALA A 586 18.82 14.85 -19.33
N GLY A 587 17.97 14.24 -18.50
CA GLY A 587 18.27 13.92 -17.10
C GLY A 587 17.79 14.97 -16.11
N ALA A 588 16.95 15.91 -16.56
CA ALA A 588 16.24 16.83 -15.66
C ALA A 588 14.99 16.13 -15.09
N LEU A 589 14.65 16.47 -13.85
CA LEU A 589 13.49 15.92 -13.15
C LEU A 589 12.31 16.91 -13.27
N ARG A 590 11.24 16.48 -13.94
CA ARG A 590 10.12 17.34 -14.35
C ARG A 590 8.85 16.99 -13.59
N ARG A 591 8.23 17.98 -12.93
CA ARG A 591 6.90 17.84 -12.33
C ARG A 591 5.81 17.98 -13.41
N VAL A 592 5.03 16.92 -13.61
CA VAL A 592 4.03 16.82 -14.70
C VAL A 592 2.74 16.17 -14.23
N ASN A 593 1.60 16.56 -14.82
CA ASN A 593 0.34 15.82 -14.77
C ASN A 593 0.22 14.90 -16.00
N LEU A 594 -0.12 13.63 -15.77
CA LEU A 594 -0.24 12.59 -16.79
C LEU A 594 -1.69 12.13 -16.98
N GLN A 595 -2.20 12.25 -18.21
CA GLN A 595 -3.57 11.89 -18.59
C GLN A 595 -3.56 10.62 -19.44
N PHE A 596 -3.62 9.46 -18.77
CA PHE A 596 -3.42 8.16 -19.42
C PHE A 596 -4.49 7.82 -20.47
N THR A 597 -5.75 8.18 -20.22
CA THR A 597 -6.84 8.07 -21.22
C THR A 597 -6.46 8.75 -22.54
N ASP A 598 -6.04 10.01 -22.46
CA ASP A 598 -5.69 10.86 -23.61
C ASP A 598 -4.51 10.29 -24.40
N GLY A 599 -3.46 9.82 -23.71
CA GLY A 599 -2.33 9.13 -24.32
C GLY A 599 -2.72 7.81 -24.98
N SER A 600 -3.54 6.99 -24.31
CA SER A 600 -3.99 5.69 -24.82
C SER A 600 -4.87 5.82 -26.07
N LEU A 601 -5.77 6.80 -26.11
CA LEU A 601 -6.61 7.11 -27.29
C LEU A 601 -5.78 7.60 -28.49
N ARG A 602 -4.56 8.10 -28.27
CA ARG A 602 -3.57 8.47 -29.30
C ARG A 602 -2.60 7.33 -29.66
N GLY A 603 -2.60 6.22 -28.89
CA GLY A 603 -1.63 5.13 -29.02
C GLY A 603 -0.24 5.46 -28.47
N GLU A 604 -0.14 6.45 -27.58
CA GLU A 604 1.11 6.96 -27.03
C GLU A 604 1.49 6.25 -25.72
N ARG A 605 2.78 5.96 -25.52
CA ARG A 605 3.31 5.46 -24.24
C ARG A 605 3.96 6.61 -23.49
N LEU A 606 3.42 6.99 -22.32
CA LEU A 606 3.85 8.22 -21.62
C LEU A 606 5.09 8.03 -20.75
N ILE A 607 5.16 6.91 -20.02
CA ILE A 607 6.21 6.59 -19.04
C ILE A 607 7.03 5.37 -19.51
N ASP A 608 8.32 5.38 -19.20
CA ASP A 608 9.25 4.25 -19.35
C ASP A 608 9.52 3.64 -17.96
N VAL A 609 8.94 2.46 -17.73
CA VAL A 609 9.02 1.73 -16.45
C VAL A 609 10.18 0.72 -16.40
N ARG A 610 10.98 0.62 -17.48
CA ARG A 610 12.12 -0.32 -17.54
C ARG A 610 13.13 0.00 -16.44
N HIS A 611 13.85 -1.01 -15.96
CA HIS A 611 14.81 -0.82 -14.86
C HIS A 611 15.80 0.32 -15.14
N GLN A 612 16.31 0.44 -16.37
CA GLN A 612 17.27 1.48 -16.79
C GLN A 612 16.68 2.89 -16.83
N ALA A 613 15.35 3.02 -16.91
CA ALA A 613 14.62 4.29 -16.93
C ALA A 613 14.22 4.76 -15.53
N ILE A 614 14.21 3.86 -14.54
CA ILE A 614 14.06 4.20 -13.13
C ILE A 614 15.38 4.77 -12.61
N LYS A 615 15.31 5.99 -12.05
CA LYS A 615 16.45 6.82 -11.67
C LYS A 615 16.26 7.36 -10.26
N GLN A 616 17.37 7.61 -9.57
CA GLN A 616 17.40 8.16 -8.21
C GLN A 616 17.48 9.69 -8.26
N SER A 617 16.55 10.33 -7.56
CA SER A 617 16.55 11.76 -7.21
C SER A 617 17.10 11.96 -5.78
N PRO A 618 17.40 13.19 -5.35
CA PRO A 618 17.86 13.45 -3.97
C PRO A 618 16.88 12.97 -2.89
N ASN A 619 15.59 12.90 -3.22
CA ASN A 619 14.49 12.69 -2.28
C ASN A 619 13.77 11.33 -2.44
N GLY A 620 14.16 10.49 -3.39
CA GLY A 620 13.50 9.21 -3.69
C GLY A 620 13.81 8.69 -5.09
N TRP A 621 13.08 7.68 -5.57
CA TRP A 621 13.23 7.15 -6.93
C TRP A 621 12.10 7.66 -7.85
N ALA A 622 12.37 7.78 -9.14
CA ALA A 622 11.39 8.20 -10.14
C ALA A 622 11.54 7.42 -11.45
N GLU A 623 10.42 7.20 -12.14
CA GLU A 623 10.39 6.72 -13.52
C GLU A 623 10.82 7.84 -14.51
N SER A 624 11.02 7.49 -15.78
CA SER A 624 11.27 8.47 -16.84
C SER A 624 10.08 8.63 -17.77
N LEU A 625 9.95 9.80 -18.40
CA LEU A 625 9.11 9.94 -19.59
C LEU A 625 9.72 9.13 -20.75
N THR A 626 8.86 8.59 -21.61
CA THR A 626 9.35 8.10 -22.93
C THR A 626 9.62 9.29 -23.85
N PRO A 627 10.36 9.10 -24.97
CA PRO A 627 10.46 10.09 -26.04
C PRO A 627 9.12 10.47 -26.70
N GLN A 628 8.04 9.70 -26.49
CA GLN A 628 6.68 10.11 -26.88
C GLN A 628 6.04 10.96 -25.78
N GLY A 629 6.14 10.53 -24.51
CA GLY A 629 5.63 11.26 -23.35
C GLY A 629 6.13 12.70 -23.26
N GLU A 630 7.42 12.94 -23.49
CA GLU A 630 8.01 14.30 -23.51
C GLU A 630 7.36 15.26 -24.52
N ARG A 631 6.75 14.72 -25.58
CA ARG A 631 6.13 15.46 -26.68
C ARG A 631 4.60 15.33 -26.72
N SER A 632 4.03 14.56 -25.81
CA SER A 632 2.60 14.25 -25.77
C SER A 632 1.80 15.41 -25.14
N PRO A 633 0.65 15.80 -25.70
CA PRO A 633 -0.26 16.74 -25.03
C PRO A 633 -0.86 16.18 -23.73
N ALA A 634 -0.82 14.86 -23.55
CA ALA A 634 -1.28 14.18 -22.33
C ALA A 634 -0.30 14.33 -21.14
N VAL A 635 0.85 14.97 -21.35
CA VAL A 635 1.86 15.27 -20.32
C VAL A 635 1.99 16.79 -20.18
N THR A 636 1.37 17.34 -19.15
CA THR A 636 1.34 18.79 -18.91
C THR A 636 2.22 19.18 -17.73
N PRO A 637 3.01 20.27 -17.78
CA PRO A 637 3.78 20.72 -16.63
C PRO A 637 2.85 21.22 -15.52
N VAL A 638 3.17 20.92 -14.26
CA VAL A 638 2.46 21.47 -13.09
C VAL A 638 3.42 22.07 -12.07
N GLU A 639 2.93 23.02 -11.28
CA GLU A 639 3.73 23.69 -10.25
C GLU A 639 4.19 22.69 -9.17
N ALA A 640 5.48 22.75 -8.83
CA ALA A 640 6.09 21.92 -7.80
C ALA A 640 5.65 22.41 -6.40
N THR A 641 4.63 21.77 -5.86
CA THR A 641 3.98 22.11 -4.57
C THR A 641 4.42 21.23 -3.41
N MET A 642 5.05 20.08 -3.69
CA MET A 642 5.53 19.10 -2.71
C MET A 642 6.99 18.72 -3.00
N PRO A 643 7.72 18.16 -2.02
CA PRO A 643 8.97 17.46 -2.29
C PRO A 643 8.76 16.36 -3.34
N GLU A 644 9.60 16.35 -4.36
CA GLU A 644 9.70 15.23 -5.31
C GLU A 644 10.11 13.93 -4.59
N PRO A 645 9.89 12.74 -5.18
CA PRO A 645 9.22 12.48 -6.46
C PRO A 645 7.72 12.13 -6.32
N HIS A 646 7.11 12.44 -5.18
CA HIS A 646 5.86 11.85 -4.70
C HIS A 646 4.61 12.11 -5.55
N LEU A 647 3.79 11.06 -5.74
CA LEU A 647 2.49 11.06 -6.40
C LEU A 647 1.47 12.05 -5.81
N THR A 648 0.70 12.75 -6.65
CA THR A 648 -0.66 13.22 -6.30
C THR A 648 -1.68 12.60 -7.25
N ILE A 649 -2.75 12.01 -6.71
CA ILE A 649 -3.87 11.48 -7.50
C ILE A 649 -4.87 12.61 -7.78
N ARG A 650 -5.38 12.70 -9.00
CA ARG A 650 -6.55 13.50 -9.36
C ARG A 650 -7.67 12.60 -9.86
N VAL A 651 -8.91 12.92 -9.50
CA VAL A 651 -10.12 12.34 -10.11
C VAL A 651 -10.98 13.47 -10.66
N ASN A 652 -11.39 13.36 -11.92
CA ASN A 652 -12.14 14.40 -12.65
C ASN A 652 -11.46 15.79 -12.54
N GLY A 653 -10.12 15.83 -12.62
CA GLY A 653 -9.29 17.03 -12.50
C GLY A 653 -9.00 17.54 -11.07
N VAL A 654 -9.71 17.05 -10.06
CA VAL A 654 -9.59 17.48 -8.65
C VAL A 654 -8.56 16.61 -7.91
N GLN A 655 -7.59 17.23 -7.22
CA GLN A 655 -6.62 16.52 -6.37
C GLN A 655 -7.33 15.84 -5.19
N ILE A 656 -7.07 14.54 -4.98
CA ILE A 656 -7.75 13.73 -3.96
C ILE A 656 -6.81 13.49 -2.78
N ALA A 657 -7.19 13.99 -1.60
CA ALA A 657 -6.47 13.72 -0.36
C ALA A 657 -6.69 12.24 0.00
N ALA A 658 -5.70 11.40 -0.32
CA ALA A 658 -5.81 9.95 -0.22
C ALA A 658 -5.68 9.48 1.24
N ARG A 659 -6.75 8.89 1.77
CA ARG A 659 -6.88 8.39 3.14
C ARG A 659 -7.39 6.96 3.10
N GLY A 660 -6.74 6.05 3.81
CA GLY A 660 -7.19 4.67 3.83
C GLY A 660 -6.13 3.71 4.34
N GLY A 661 -6.07 2.52 3.75
CA GLY A 661 -5.02 1.58 4.11
C GLY A 661 -5.04 0.31 3.31
N ASN A 662 -4.17 -0.60 3.73
CA ASN A 662 -3.94 -1.86 3.08
C ASN A 662 -4.93 -2.91 3.58
N TRP A 663 -5.31 -3.79 2.66
CA TRP A 663 -6.00 -5.05 2.90
C TRP A 663 -5.04 -6.16 2.47
N GLY A 664 -4.40 -6.82 3.44
CA GLY A 664 -3.51 -7.95 3.18
C GLY A 664 -4.26 -9.12 2.53
N MET A 665 -5.44 -9.46 3.09
CA MET A 665 -6.37 -10.45 2.55
C MET A 665 -7.77 -10.24 3.16
N ASP A 666 -8.81 -10.58 2.40
CA ASP A 666 -10.24 -10.50 2.74
C ASP A 666 -10.61 -11.33 3.99
N ASP A 667 -10.34 -12.63 3.98
CA ASP A 667 -10.52 -13.56 5.09
C ASP A 667 -9.57 -14.75 4.86
N ALA A 668 -8.87 -15.20 5.90
CA ALA A 668 -7.85 -16.24 5.78
C ALA A 668 -8.38 -17.63 5.32
N MET A 669 -9.69 -17.86 5.34
CA MET A 669 -10.37 -19.02 4.76
C MET A 669 -11.15 -18.68 3.48
N LYS A 670 -10.85 -17.54 2.84
CA LYS A 670 -11.52 -17.03 1.62
C LYS A 670 -13.04 -16.99 1.71
N ARG A 671 -13.57 -16.55 2.86
CA ARG A 671 -15.00 -16.33 3.10
C ARG A 671 -15.49 -15.01 2.46
N ILE A 672 -15.31 -14.88 1.15
CA ILE A 672 -15.42 -13.64 0.34
C ILE A 672 -16.84 -13.14 0.02
N GLY A 673 -17.89 -13.80 0.52
CA GLY A 673 -19.27 -13.46 0.13
C GLY A 673 -19.62 -12.01 0.46
N ARG A 674 -20.35 -11.32 -0.42
CA ARG A 674 -20.71 -9.89 -0.28
C ARG A 674 -21.27 -9.50 1.09
N ALA A 675 -22.05 -10.37 1.73
CA ALA A 675 -22.58 -10.16 3.07
C ALA A 675 -21.51 -10.10 4.19
N ARG A 676 -20.37 -10.79 4.00
CA ARG A 676 -19.18 -10.71 4.87
C ARG A 676 -18.44 -9.39 4.66
N LEU A 677 -18.26 -8.98 3.41
CA LEU A 677 -17.40 -7.84 3.04
C LEU A 677 -18.08 -6.47 3.22
N ALA A 678 -19.38 -6.35 2.90
CA ALA A 678 -20.11 -5.08 2.92
C ALA A 678 -20.02 -4.29 4.26
N PRO A 679 -20.05 -4.93 5.45
CA PRO A 679 -19.81 -4.23 6.71
C PRO A 679 -18.44 -3.56 6.83
N TYR A 680 -17.35 -4.16 6.32
CA TYR A 680 -16.02 -3.54 6.36
C TYR A 680 -15.93 -2.33 5.42
N PHE A 681 -16.49 -2.43 4.21
CA PHE A 681 -16.60 -1.29 3.29
C PHE A 681 -17.41 -0.14 3.89
N ARG A 682 -18.49 -0.45 4.62
CA ARG A 682 -19.25 0.56 5.36
C ARG A 682 -18.44 1.17 6.50
N LEU A 683 -17.69 0.38 7.28
CA LEU A 683 -16.79 0.89 8.33
C LEU A 683 -15.74 1.85 7.74
N GLN A 684 -15.14 1.51 6.60
CA GLN A 684 -14.20 2.37 5.87
C GLN A 684 -14.86 3.68 5.40
N LYS A 685 -16.03 3.60 4.76
CA LYS A 685 -16.79 4.76 4.26
C LYS A 685 -17.18 5.71 5.40
N GLU A 686 -17.67 5.16 6.51
CA GLU A 686 -18.02 5.89 7.74
C GLU A 686 -16.79 6.40 8.52
N ALA A 687 -15.58 5.89 8.24
CA ALA A 687 -14.31 6.41 8.75
C ALA A 687 -13.66 7.45 7.81
N HIS A 688 -14.38 7.91 6.79
CA HIS A 688 -13.95 8.91 5.79
C HIS A 688 -12.71 8.52 4.96
N MET A 689 -12.43 7.22 4.89
CA MET A 689 -11.45 6.64 3.97
C MET A 689 -11.98 6.72 2.54
N ASN A 690 -11.06 6.80 1.59
CA ASN A 690 -11.34 6.84 0.15
C ASN A 690 -10.34 6.01 -0.68
N VAL A 691 -9.42 5.29 -0.05
CA VAL A 691 -8.49 4.36 -0.70
C VAL A 691 -8.44 3.02 0.03
N ILE A 692 -8.39 1.93 -0.73
CA ILE A 692 -7.91 0.62 -0.27
C ILE A 692 -6.74 0.23 -1.16
N ARG A 693 -5.62 -0.20 -0.57
CA ARG A 693 -4.61 -0.93 -1.33
C ARG A 693 -4.84 -2.43 -1.20
N ASN A 694 -5.05 -3.08 -2.34
CA ASN A 694 -5.15 -4.53 -2.49
C ASN A 694 -3.72 -5.10 -2.52
N TRP A 695 -3.13 -5.27 -1.34
CA TRP A 695 -1.74 -5.69 -1.19
C TRP A 695 -1.52 -7.09 -1.77
N MET A 696 -0.46 -7.24 -2.57
CA MET A 696 -0.18 -8.43 -3.40
C MET A 696 -1.38 -8.98 -4.21
N GLY A 697 -2.43 -8.19 -4.49
CA GLY A 697 -3.56 -8.63 -5.30
C GLY A 697 -4.42 -9.75 -4.67
N ASN A 698 -4.37 -9.94 -3.35
CA ASN A 698 -5.07 -11.04 -2.68
C ASN A 698 -6.60 -10.95 -2.74
N ASN A 699 -7.16 -9.76 -2.89
CA ASN A 699 -8.60 -9.47 -2.93
C ASN A 699 -9.00 -9.24 -4.41
N THR A 700 -9.18 -10.32 -5.18
CA THR A 700 -9.38 -10.26 -6.65
C THR A 700 -10.70 -10.89 -7.04
N GLU A 701 -11.77 -10.37 -6.43
CA GLU A 701 -13.14 -10.84 -6.60
C GLU A 701 -14.12 -9.71 -6.95
N GLU A 702 -15.14 -10.06 -7.73
CA GLU A 702 -16.25 -9.18 -8.12
C GLU A 702 -16.82 -8.42 -6.91
N GLU A 703 -17.11 -9.13 -5.82
CA GLU A 703 -17.73 -8.58 -4.62
C GLU A 703 -16.89 -7.48 -3.98
N PHE A 704 -15.55 -7.56 -4.05
CA PHE A 704 -14.64 -6.54 -3.53
C PHE A 704 -14.66 -5.28 -4.39
N TYR A 705 -14.51 -5.40 -5.72
CA TYR A 705 -14.51 -4.24 -6.62
C TYR A 705 -15.90 -3.57 -6.74
N ASP A 706 -16.96 -4.37 -6.74
CA ASP A 706 -18.35 -3.89 -6.79
C ASP A 706 -18.72 -3.12 -5.51
N LEU A 707 -18.26 -3.59 -4.33
CA LEU A 707 -18.39 -2.84 -3.08
C LEU A 707 -17.48 -1.60 -3.05
N ALA A 708 -16.30 -1.64 -3.66
CA ALA A 708 -15.41 -0.48 -3.77
C ALA A 708 -16.03 0.62 -4.63
N ASP A 709 -16.61 0.27 -5.78
CA ASP A 709 -17.34 1.15 -6.67
C ASP A 709 -18.50 1.85 -5.95
N GLU A 710 -19.35 1.09 -5.26
CA GLU A 710 -20.54 1.60 -4.56
C GLU A 710 -20.20 2.45 -3.32
N ASN A 711 -19.06 2.18 -2.67
CA ASN A 711 -18.64 2.92 -1.49
C ASN A 711 -17.71 4.10 -1.80
N GLY A 712 -17.20 4.20 -3.02
CA GLY A 712 -16.28 5.26 -3.43
C GLY A 712 -14.86 5.03 -2.90
N MET A 713 -14.47 3.76 -2.71
CA MET A 713 -13.12 3.38 -2.33
C MET A 713 -12.29 3.24 -3.61
N MET A 714 -11.23 4.04 -3.75
CA MET A 714 -10.29 3.88 -4.85
C MET A 714 -9.37 2.69 -4.55
N ILE A 715 -9.17 1.78 -5.50
CA ILE A 715 -8.27 0.63 -5.34
C ILE A 715 -6.91 0.93 -5.97
N LEU A 716 -5.86 0.85 -5.17
CA LEU A 716 -4.49 0.62 -5.67
C LEU A 716 -4.30 -0.90 -5.73
N ASN A 717 -4.08 -1.46 -6.92
CA ASN A 717 -4.10 -2.90 -7.12
C ASN A 717 -2.71 -3.47 -7.43
N ASP A 718 -2.14 -4.21 -6.48
CA ASP A 718 -0.92 -4.96 -6.69
C ASP A 718 -1.17 -6.25 -7.49
N PHE A 719 -0.12 -6.74 -8.16
CA PHE A 719 -0.03 -8.14 -8.58
C PHE A 719 0.74 -8.97 -7.54
N TRP A 720 0.79 -10.29 -7.74
CA TRP A 720 1.11 -11.30 -6.71
C TRP A 720 2.62 -11.45 -6.42
N GLN A 721 3.32 -10.34 -6.17
CA GLN A 721 4.75 -10.32 -5.85
C GLN A 721 5.07 -9.42 -4.66
N SER A 722 6.05 -9.84 -3.86
CA SER A 722 6.55 -9.09 -2.69
C SER A 722 8.05 -9.28 -2.51
N THR A 723 8.56 -8.91 -1.34
CA THR A 723 9.58 -7.86 -1.19
C THR A 723 10.91 -8.13 -1.88
N GLN A 724 11.47 -7.11 -2.55
CA GLN A 724 12.71 -7.26 -3.30
C GLN A 724 13.94 -7.39 -2.42
N ASN A 725 14.85 -8.29 -2.80
CA ASN A 725 15.96 -8.79 -1.98
C ASN A 725 15.50 -9.52 -0.72
N PHE A 726 14.22 -9.86 -0.63
CA PHE A 726 13.68 -10.64 0.47
C PHE A 726 12.96 -11.89 -0.04
N GLN A 727 11.88 -11.82 -0.82
CA GLN A 727 11.21 -13.01 -1.36
C GLN A 727 11.86 -13.59 -2.61
N VAL A 728 11.73 -14.89 -2.82
CA VAL A 728 11.98 -15.54 -4.12
C VAL A 728 11.02 -15.03 -5.21
N GLU A 729 11.46 -15.04 -6.47
CA GLU A 729 10.68 -14.57 -7.62
C GLU A 729 9.82 -15.70 -8.23
N PRO A 730 8.68 -15.40 -8.86
CA PRO A 730 7.91 -16.37 -9.64
C PRO A 730 8.71 -16.95 -10.82
N GLU A 731 8.71 -18.27 -10.96
CA GLU A 731 9.50 -18.97 -11.99
C GLU A 731 8.83 -18.99 -13.38
N ASP A 732 7.49 -18.97 -13.46
CA ASP A 732 6.75 -18.93 -14.73
C ASP A 732 6.12 -17.55 -14.99
N PRO A 733 6.82 -16.64 -15.70
CA PRO A 733 6.26 -15.34 -16.04
C PRO A 733 5.12 -15.43 -17.07
N ALA A 734 5.05 -16.49 -17.88
CA ALA A 734 3.98 -16.63 -18.87
C ALA A 734 2.65 -16.99 -18.18
N LEU A 735 2.69 -17.89 -17.19
CA LEU A 735 1.54 -18.23 -16.34
C LEU A 735 1.05 -17.03 -15.52
N PHE A 736 1.99 -16.25 -14.96
CA PHE A 736 1.70 -15.02 -14.23
C PHE A 736 1.00 -13.99 -15.13
N LEU A 737 1.58 -13.67 -16.30
CA LEU A 737 1.00 -12.71 -17.25
C LEU A 737 -0.33 -13.19 -17.82
N LYS A 738 -0.53 -14.51 -18.02
CA LYS A 738 -1.80 -15.09 -18.46
C LYS A 738 -2.90 -14.89 -17.41
N ASN A 739 -2.58 -15.05 -16.11
CA ASN A 739 -3.53 -14.75 -15.03
C ASN A 739 -3.81 -13.24 -14.95
N ALA A 740 -2.79 -12.39 -15.11
CA ALA A 740 -2.94 -10.94 -15.09
C ALA A 740 -3.83 -10.42 -16.24
N ASP A 741 -3.75 -11.03 -17.44
CA ASP A 741 -4.55 -10.62 -18.60
C ASP A 741 -6.06 -10.87 -18.35
N ASP A 742 -6.43 -12.04 -17.79
CA ASP A 742 -7.82 -12.34 -17.45
C ASP A 742 -8.36 -11.40 -16.36
N VAL A 743 -7.56 -11.13 -15.32
CA VAL A 743 -7.91 -10.21 -14.23
C VAL A 743 -8.12 -8.78 -14.74
N VAL A 744 -7.21 -8.26 -15.55
CA VAL A 744 -7.33 -6.90 -16.11
C VAL A 744 -8.51 -6.83 -17.09
N ARG A 745 -8.67 -7.82 -17.98
CA ARG A 745 -9.82 -7.88 -18.91
C ARG A 745 -11.16 -7.88 -18.19
N ARG A 746 -11.26 -8.64 -17.10
CA ARG A 746 -12.47 -8.77 -16.27
C ARG A 746 -12.79 -7.48 -15.52
N TYR A 747 -11.81 -6.90 -14.82
CA TYR A 747 -12.07 -5.87 -13.80
C TYR A 747 -11.76 -4.42 -14.24
N ARG A 748 -11.15 -4.18 -15.40
CA ARG A 748 -10.81 -2.82 -15.91
C ARG A 748 -11.95 -1.79 -15.96
N ASN A 749 -13.21 -2.23 -16.01
CA ASN A 749 -14.38 -1.36 -16.10
C ASN A 749 -14.83 -0.80 -14.73
N HIS A 750 -14.30 -1.34 -13.61
CA HIS A 750 -14.57 -0.81 -12.27
C HIS A 750 -13.94 0.58 -12.10
N PRO A 751 -14.72 1.66 -11.86
CA PRO A 751 -14.18 2.97 -11.56
C PRO A 751 -13.41 3.01 -10.24
N SER A 752 -13.61 2.09 -9.30
CA SER A 752 -12.82 2.02 -8.07
C SER A 752 -11.32 1.83 -8.34
N ILE A 753 -10.91 0.92 -9.23
CA ILE A 753 -9.49 0.72 -9.57
C ILE A 753 -8.92 2.03 -10.13
N ILE A 754 -7.79 2.53 -9.60
CA ILE A 754 -7.13 3.76 -10.06
C ILE A 754 -5.65 3.60 -10.39
N LEU A 755 -5.01 2.49 -10.01
CA LEU A 755 -3.57 2.30 -10.16
C LEU A 755 -3.25 0.81 -10.17
N TRP A 756 -2.30 0.42 -11.02
CA TRP A 756 -1.76 -0.94 -11.07
C TRP A 756 -0.30 -0.95 -10.57
N PHE A 757 0.00 -1.83 -9.62
CA PHE A 757 1.34 -2.01 -9.06
C PHE A 757 1.91 -3.37 -9.45
N GLY A 758 3.13 -3.39 -10.01
CA GLY A 758 3.81 -4.64 -10.36
C GLY A 758 4.17 -5.50 -9.15
N ARG A 759 4.65 -4.89 -8.06
CA ARG A 759 5.20 -5.60 -6.89
C ARG A 759 5.14 -4.77 -5.60
N ASN A 760 4.89 -5.47 -4.48
CA ASN A 760 5.12 -4.94 -3.14
C ASN A 760 6.62 -4.78 -2.82
N GLU A 761 7.01 -3.61 -2.32
CA GLU A 761 8.38 -3.32 -1.85
C GLU A 761 9.50 -3.71 -2.83
N GLY A 762 9.31 -3.39 -4.12
CA GLY A 762 10.32 -3.65 -5.15
C GLY A 762 9.85 -3.28 -6.55
N VAL A 763 10.57 -3.72 -7.56
CA VAL A 763 10.11 -3.78 -8.97
C VAL A 763 10.22 -5.25 -9.41
N PRO A 764 9.29 -5.79 -10.22
CA PRO A 764 9.46 -7.11 -10.80
C PRO A 764 10.71 -7.18 -11.68
N TYR A 765 11.25 -8.39 -11.91
CA TYR A 765 12.29 -8.57 -12.92
C TYR A 765 11.76 -8.24 -14.33
N PRO A 766 12.63 -7.87 -15.30
CA PRO A 766 12.21 -7.27 -16.57
C PRO A 766 11.09 -7.98 -17.33
N ALA A 767 11.13 -9.31 -17.45
CA ALA A 767 10.11 -10.06 -18.19
C ALA A 767 8.70 -9.95 -17.58
N LEU A 768 8.58 -9.79 -16.26
CA LEU A 768 7.30 -9.49 -15.61
C LEU A 768 6.97 -7.99 -15.66
N ASN A 769 7.93 -7.12 -15.35
CA ASN A 769 7.68 -5.67 -15.27
C ASN A 769 7.27 -5.08 -16.64
N GLU A 770 8.01 -5.43 -17.69
CA GLU A 770 7.73 -4.98 -19.06
C GLU A 770 6.51 -5.70 -19.64
N GLY A 771 6.34 -7.00 -19.33
CA GLY A 771 5.16 -7.77 -19.74
C GLY A 771 3.85 -7.25 -19.13
N LEU A 772 3.87 -6.82 -17.85
CA LEU A 772 2.73 -6.19 -17.19
C LEU A 772 2.44 -4.80 -17.77
N ASP A 773 3.46 -3.99 -18.01
CA ASP A 773 3.32 -2.66 -18.65
C ASP A 773 2.70 -2.76 -20.06
N GLU A 774 3.17 -3.67 -20.90
CA GLU A 774 2.57 -3.96 -22.22
C GLU A 774 1.13 -4.48 -22.13
N LEU A 775 0.83 -5.29 -21.10
CA LEU A 775 -0.51 -5.83 -20.83
C LEU A 775 -1.48 -4.74 -20.38
N ILE A 776 -1.09 -3.89 -19.42
CA ILE A 776 -1.90 -2.77 -18.96
C ILE A 776 -2.13 -1.79 -20.12
N ALA A 777 -1.10 -1.43 -20.90
CA ALA A 777 -1.24 -0.54 -22.05
C ALA A 777 -2.21 -1.08 -23.11
N ARG A 778 -2.23 -2.40 -23.34
CA ARG A 778 -3.14 -3.08 -24.27
C ARG A 778 -4.58 -3.16 -23.74
N GLU A 779 -4.75 -3.77 -22.57
CA GLU A 779 -6.07 -4.18 -22.08
C GLU A 779 -6.79 -3.09 -21.28
N ASP A 780 -6.08 -2.18 -20.60
CA ASP A 780 -6.65 -1.04 -19.86
C ASP A 780 -6.26 0.29 -20.53
N GLY A 781 -5.01 0.73 -20.36
CA GLY A 781 -4.47 1.97 -20.92
C GLY A 781 -4.97 3.27 -20.27
N THR A 782 -6.03 3.24 -19.46
CA THR A 782 -6.63 4.44 -18.85
C THR A 782 -6.03 4.82 -17.49
N ARG A 783 -5.14 3.98 -16.96
CA ARG A 783 -4.55 4.08 -15.62
C ARG A 783 -3.03 3.95 -15.69
N TRP A 784 -2.33 4.57 -14.75
CA TRP A 784 -0.89 4.37 -14.55
C TRP A 784 -0.62 2.92 -14.10
N PHE A 785 0.43 2.33 -14.67
CA PHE A 785 1.13 1.17 -14.14
C PHE A 785 2.51 1.62 -13.68
N THR A 786 2.90 1.24 -12.47
CA THR A 786 4.30 1.33 -12.02
C THR A 786 4.73 0.01 -11.41
N GLY A 787 6.01 -0.33 -11.58
CA GLY A 787 6.57 -1.55 -11.04
C GLY A 787 6.54 -1.62 -9.50
N SER A 788 6.46 -0.49 -8.79
CA SER A 788 6.67 -0.45 -7.34
C SER A 788 5.59 0.25 -6.54
N SER A 789 5.10 -0.42 -5.49
CA SER A 789 4.32 0.20 -4.42
C SER A 789 5.20 0.51 -3.20
N ASN A 790 6.30 1.24 -3.37
CA ASN A 790 7.20 1.60 -2.25
C ASN A 790 7.93 2.95 -2.43
N VAL A 791 9.06 2.99 -3.15
CA VAL A 791 9.92 4.19 -3.24
C VAL A 791 9.96 4.87 -4.61
N VAL A 792 9.43 4.22 -5.66
CA VAL A 792 9.35 4.81 -7.00
C VAL A 792 8.12 5.73 -7.05
N ASN A 793 8.36 7.03 -7.18
CA ASN A 793 7.35 8.09 -7.14
C ASN A 793 6.46 8.11 -5.87
N LEU A 794 6.92 7.46 -4.79
CA LEU A 794 6.17 7.18 -3.57
C LEU A 794 7.06 7.33 -2.33
N GLN A 795 6.44 7.53 -1.17
CA GLN A 795 7.14 7.55 0.11
C GLN A 795 7.29 6.12 0.62
N GLY A 796 8.53 5.74 0.93
CA GLY A 796 8.88 4.38 1.32
C GLY A 796 8.10 3.84 2.53
N SER A 797 7.87 2.53 2.52
CA SER A 797 7.01 1.81 3.46
C SER A 797 7.48 1.86 4.92
N GLY A 798 6.51 1.82 5.83
CA GLY A 798 6.72 1.85 7.27
C GLY A 798 6.84 3.28 7.85
N PRO A 799 7.23 3.42 9.12
CA PRO A 799 7.50 2.35 10.09
C PRO A 799 6.24 1.55 10.43
N TYR A 800 6.44 0.38 11.03
CA TYR A 800 5.36 -0.54 11.43
C TYR A 800 5.23 -0.72 12.96
N ASN A 801 6.22 -0.28 13.73
CA ASN A 801 6.23 -0.29 15.19
C ASN A 801 5.81 1.06 15.78
N TYR A 802 5.60 1.13 17.10
CA TYR A 802 5.13 2.35 17.75
C TYR A 802 6.11 3.53 17.58
N ARG A 803 5.55 4.70 17.23
CA ARG A 803 6.26 5.98 17.17
C ARG A 803 5.50 7.04 17.96
N PRO A 804 6.19 7.93 18.70
CA PRO A 804 5.55 9.04 19.38
C PRO A 804 4.73 9.90 18.41
N PRO A 805 3.52 10.37 18.78
CA PRO A 805 2.61 11.14 17.92
C PRO A 805 3.26 12.30 17.14
N VAL A 806 4.22 13.02 17.73
CA VAL A 806 4.98 14.12 17.10
C VAL A 806 5.77 13.71 15.84
N GLY A 807 6.14 12.43 15.72
CA GLY A 807 6.86 11.91 14.54
C GLY A 807 6.03 12.06 13.25
N TYR A 808 4.71 11.89 13.34
CA TYR A 808 3.78 11.96 12.21
C TYR A 808 3.53 13.37 11.67
N PHE A 809 3.94 14.41 12.40
CA PHE A 809 3.89 15.81 11.95
C PHE A 809 5.26 16.33 11.49
N THR A 810 6.33 15.54 11.66
CA THR A 810 7.72 15.94 11.41
C THR A 810 8.35 15.04 10.34
N GLY A 811 9.26 14.12 10.70
CA GLY A 811 10.03 13.32 9.74
C GLY A 811 9.18 12.30 8.97
N LEU A 812 8.05 11.85 9.51
CA LEU A 812 7.14 10.91 8.83
C LEU A 812 6.09 11.63 7.96
N ALA A 813 6.02 12.97 8.03
CA ALA A 813 5.02 13.80 7.36
C ALA A 813 5.41 14.18 5.92
N THR A 814 5.77 13.20 5.09
CA THR A 814 6.19 13.41 3.70
C THR A 814 5.50 12.45 2.71
N GLY A 815 5.21 12.98 1.53
CA GLY A 815 4.90 12.26 0.30
C GLY A 815 3.53 11.59 0.21
N PHE A 816 3.50 10.51 -0.58
CA PHE A 816 2.39 9.57 -0.68
C PHE A 816 2.86 8.26 -0.06
N SER A 817 2.51 8.02 1.21
CA SER A 817 2.90 6.80 1.90
C SER A 817 1.85 5.73 1.70
N VAL A 818 2.25 4.63 1.05
CA VAL A 818 1.40 3.46 0.78
C VAL A 818 1.29 2.51 1.97
N GLU A 819 2.19 2.62 2.95
CA GLU A 819 2.20 1.81 4.18
C GLU A 819 2.78 2.60 5.36
N THR A 820 2.03 2.72 6.45
CA THR A 820 2.52 3.17 7.76
C THR A 820 1.70 2.47 8.85
N GLY A 821 2.35 1.77 9.78
CA GLY A 821 1.68 0.97 10.80
C GLY A 821 2.12 1.28 12.23
N THR A 822 1.30 0.83 13.18
CA THR A 822 1.59 0.89 14.62
C THR A 822 0.78 -0.19 15.35
N PRO A 823 1.26 -0.80 16.45
CA PRO A 823 0.49 -1.81 17.18
C PRO A 823 -0.88 -1.33 17.63
N SER A 824 -1.91 -2.15 17.48
CA SER A 824 -3.31 -1.76 17.71
C SER A 824 -4.13 -2.91 18.29
N LEU A 825 -4.28 -2.92 19.62
CA LEU A 825 -4.88 -4.03 20.34
C LEU A 825 -6.40 -4.09 20.10
N SER A 826 -6.91 -5.29 19.78
CA SER A 826 -8.35 -5.57 19.68
C SER A 826 -9.08 -5.22 20.99
N THR A 827 -10.40 -5.00 20.89
CA THR A 827 -11.23 -4.76 22.06
C THR A 827 -11.17 -5.94 23.04
N LEU A 828 -11.32 -5.66 24.34
CA LEU A 828 -11.39 -6.71 25.38
C LEU A 828 -12.39 -7.82 25.01
N GLU A 829 -13.53 -7.44 24.46
CA GLU A 829 -14.59 -8.37 24.07
C GLU A 829 -14.27 -9.17 22.79
N SER A 830 -13.45 -8.63 21.89
CA SER A 830 -12.96 -9.31 20.68
C SER A 830 -11.89 -10.34 21.01
N VAL A 831 -10.88 -9.98 21.80
CA VAL A 831 -9.84 -10.95 22.22
C VAL A 831 -10.46 -12.12 22.99
N ARG A 832 -11.38 -11.85 23.92
CA ARG A 832 -12.11 -12.89 24.67
C ARG A 832 -13.03 -13.78 23.83
N ALA A 833 -13.46 -13.33 22.66
CA ALA A 833 -14.23 -14.16 21.74
C ALA A 833 -13.35 -15.18 20.99
N ASN A 834 -12.05 -14.89 20.86
CA ASN A 834 -11.11 -15.65 20.05
C ASN A 834 -10.08 -16.45 20.87
N MET A 835 -10.02 -16.31 22.20
CA MET A 835 -9.18 -17.17 23.07
C MET A 835 -9.70 -17.25 24.52
N PRO A 836 -9.28 -18.25 25.32
CA PRO A 836 -9.66 -18.33 26.73
C PRO A 836 -9.09 -17.19 27.56
N ASP A 837 -9.83 -16.73 28.57
CA ASP A 837 -9.40 -15.66 29.50
C ASP A 837 -8.01 -15.89 30.12
N SER A 838 -7.68 -17.15 30.45
CA SER A 838 -6.39 -17.56 31.03
C SER A 838 -5.17 -17.34 30.11
N GLU A 839 -5.40 -17.20 28.81
CA GLU A 839 -4.37 -16.92 27.82
C GLU A 839 -4.17 -15.40 27.61
N THR A 840 -5.07 -14.55 28.11
CA THR A 840 -4.99 -13.09 27.90
C THR A 840 -4.04 -12.38 28.87
N TRP A 841 -3.84 -12.90 30.09
CA TRP A 841 -2.98 -12.28 31.10
C TRP A 841 -2.23 -13.26 32.02
N PRO A 842 -0.93 -13.04 32.31
CA PRO A 842 0.01 -12.21 31.55
C PRO A 842 0.02 -12.60 30.06
N LEU A 843 0.56 -11.75 29.18
CA LEU A 843 0.62 -12.01 27.74
C LEU A 843 1.22 -13.41 27.47
N SER A 844 0.65 -14.15 26.50
CA SER A 844 0.93 -15.58 26.26
C SER A 844 1.37 -15.84 24.82
N ASP A 845 1.85 -17.05 24.54
CA ASP A 845 2.07 -17.52 23.17
C ASP A 845 0.78 -17.52 22.35
N THR A 846 -0.40 -17.75 22.97
CA THR A 846 -1.69 -17.67 22.28
C THR A 846 -1.98 -16.25 21.78
N LEU A 847 -1.73 -15.23 22.62
CA LEU A 847 -1.90 -13.84 22.20
C LEU A 847 -0.82 -13.39 21.21
N ALA A 848 0.40 -13.92 21.33
CA ALA A 848 1.46 -13.70 20.34
C ALA A 848 1.07 -14.30 18.98
N TYR A 849 0.59 -15.56 18.94
CA TYR A 849 0.12 -16.22 17.72
C TYR A 849 -0.94 -15.38 16.98
N HIS A 850 -1.80 -14.68 17.72
CA HIS A 850 -2.73 -13.67 17.22
C HIS A 850 -2.08 -12.27 17.07
N ASP A 851 -0.87 -12.24 16.49
CA ASP A 851 -0.03 -11.10 16.09
C ASP A 851 0.45 -10.11 17.18
N TRP A 852 0.30 -10.37 18.49
CA TRP A 852 0.87 -9.48 19.54
C TRP A 852 2.35 -9.80 19.85
N HIS A 853 3.25 -9.52 18.90
CA HIS A 853 4.66 -9.91 18.98
C HIS A 853 5.62 -8.86 19.55
N PHE A 854 6.69 -9.35 20.21
CA PHE A 854 7.78 -8.52 20.75
C PHE A 854 9.00 -8.43 19.80
N ALA A 855 8.85 -8.80 18.54
CA ALA A 855 9.91 -8.87 17.53
C ALA A 855 9.29 -8.78 16.12
N GLY A 856 10.12 -8.72 15.08
CA GLY A 856 9.66 -8.50 13.69
C GLY A 856 9.35 -7.03 13.41
N ASN A 857 8.68 -6.76 12.29
CA ASN A 857 8.33 -5.41 11.85
C ASN A 857 7.36 -4.72 12.83
N GLY A 858 6.35 -5.46 13.30
CA GLY A 858 5.31 -4.98 14.21
C GLY A 858 5.70 -4.99 15.68
N ASP A 859 6.98 -4.84 16.02
CA ASP A 859 7.45 -5.02 17.40
C ASP A 859 6.68 -4.15 18.41
N THR A 860 6.13 -4.81 19.43
CA THR A 860 5.37 -4.13 20.49
C THR A 860 6.26 -3.63 21.62
N LYS A 861 7.60 -3.82 21.60
CA LYS A 861 8.46 -3.46 22.74
C LYS A 861 8.41 -1.96 23.03
N THR A 862 8.52 -1.16 21.97
CA THR A 862 8.41 0.31 22.03
C THR A 862 7.04 0.76 22.55
N PHE A 863 5.96 0.13 22.08
CA PHE A 863 4.60 0.36 22.57
C PHE A 863 4.49 0.06 24.08
N MET A 864 4.95 -1.11 24.50
CA MET A 864 4.88 -1.56 25.90
C MET A 864 5.70 -0.67 26.84
N SER A 865 6.91 -0.25 26.44
CA SER A 865 7.73 0.66 27.25
C SER A 865 7.13 2.05 27.37
N THR A 866 6.54 2.59 26.30
CA THR A 866 5.87 3.89 26.35
C THR A 866 4.57 3.82 27.16
N LEU A 867 3.80 2.72 27.04
CA LEU A 867 2.62 2.46 27.86
C LEU A 867 2.93 2.45 29.37
N ASP A 868 4.03 1.79 29.76
CA ASP A 868 4.50 1.82 31.15
C ASP A 868 4.87 3.24 31.57
N THR A 869 5.74 3.95 30.82
CA THR A 869 6.08 5.36 31.12
C THR A 869 4.83 6.23 31.31
N MET A 870 3.89 6.17 30.36
CA MET A 870 2.66 6.98 30.35
C MET A 870 1.65 6.60 31.45
N PHE A 871 1.47 5.32 31.78
CA PHE A 871 0.32 4.89 32.61
C PHE A 871 0.65 3.93 33.75
N GLY A 872 1.90 3.45 33.84
CA GLY A 872 2.31 2.32 34.66
C GLY A 872 1.95 0.98 34.01
N PRO A 873 2.61 -0.12 34.41
CA PRO A 873 2.48 -1.41 33.74
C PRO A 873 1.04 -1.93 33.81
N GLY A 874 0.64 -2.75 32.84
CA GLY A 874 -0.64 -3.46 32.91
C GLY A 874 -0.72 -4.34 34.16
N THR A 875 -1.85 -4.33 34.84
CA THR A 875 -2.09 -5.17 36.04
C THR A 875 -2.98 -6.38 35.77
N SER A 876 -3.80 -6.29 34.72
CA SER A 876 -4.68 -7.32 34.17
C SER A 876 -4.89 -7.04 32.68
N PHE A 877 -5.42 -7.99 31.90
CA PHE A 877 -5.70 -7.73 30.48
C PHE A 877 -6.70 -6.58 30.27
N ALA A 878 -7.69 -6.41 31.15
CA ALA A 878 -8.65 -5.30 31.07
C ALA A 878 -8.01 -3.93 31.39
N ASP A 879 -7.06 -3.87 32.33
CA ASP A 879 -6.29 -2.64 32.60
C ASP A 879 -5.29 -2.33 31.47
N PHE A 880 -4.65 -3.38 30.94
CA PHE A 880 -3.77 -3.27 29.78
C PHE A 880 -4.53 -2.78 28.54
N GLU A 881 -5.67 -3.36 28.20
CA GLU A 881 -6.54 -2.91 27.10
C GLU A 881 -6.96 -1.45 27.30
N ARG A 882 -7.47 -1.09 28.48
CA ARG A 882 -7.85 0.30 28.80
C ARG A 882 -6.71 1.31 28.56
N LYS A 883 -5.46 0.94 28.85
CA LYS A 883 -4.26 1.75 28.57
C LYS A 883 -3.88 1.76 27.09
N SER A 884 -3.86 0.60 26.44
CA SER A 884 -3.57 0.47 24.99
C SER A 884 -4.55 1.29 24.14
N GLN A 885 -5.85 1.29 24.48
CA GLN A 885 -6.86 2.09 23.78
C GLN A 885 -6.61 3.61 23.88
N MET A 886 -5.96 4.12 24.94
CA MET A 886 -5.57 5.55 25.00
C MET A 886 -4.50 5.88 23.95
N MET A 887 -3.47 5.04 23.83
CA MET A 887 -2.39 5.22 22.84
C MET A 887 -2.89 4.96 21.42
N ASN A 888 -3.74 3.96 21.22
CA ASN A 888 -4.27 3.62 19.90
C ASN A 888 -5.13 4.75 19.33
N LEU A 889 -5.93 5.43 20.16
CA LEU A 889 -6.63 6.65 19.74
C LEU A 889 -5.66 7.76 19.33
N GLU A 890 -4.73 8.13 20.22
CA GLU A 890 -3.80 9.26 19.99
C GLU A 890 -2.91 9.03 18.75
N THR A 891 -2.37 7.82 18.60
CA THR A 891 -1.45 7.49 17.50
C THR A 891 -2.16 7.43 16.14
N HIS A 892 -3.33 6.81 16.06
CA HIS A 892 -4.08 6.75 14.79
C HIS A 892 -4.67 8.10 14.40
N LYS A 893 -5.03 8.93 15.38
CA LYS A 893 -5.39 10.33 15.12
C LYS A 893 -4.19 11.10 14.57
N ALA A 894 -3.02 10.97 15.21
CA ALA A 894 -1.78 11.65 14.80
C ALA A 894 -1.28 11.24 13.40
N MET A 895 -1.44 9.97 12.99
CA MET A 895 -1.07 9.52 11.63
C MET A 895 -1.80 10.30 10.53
N TYR A 896 -3.08 10.59 10.71
CA TYR A 896 -3.88 11.34 9.74
C TYR A 896 -3.85 12.86 9.96
N GLU A 897 -3.84 13.34 11.21
CA GLU A 897 -3.69 14.79 11.48
C GLU A 897 -2.32 15.27 11.00
N GLY A 898 -1.25 14.51 11.22
CA GLY A 898 0.09 14.82 10.72
C GLY A 898 0.19 14.82 9.18
N PHE A 899 -0.54 13.91 8.53
CA PHE A 899 -0.71 13.91 7.08
C PHE A 899 -1.46 15.17 6.59
N LEU A 900 -2.70 15.38 7.04
CA LEU A 900 -3.60 16.42 6.55
C LEU A 900 -3.11 17.83 6.93
N GLY A 901 -2.43 17.96 8.07
CA GLY A 901 -1.84 19.22 8.53
C GLY A 901 -0.73 19.76 7.61
N HIS A 902 -0.18 18.93 6.71
CA HIS A 902 0.76 19.32 5.65
C HIS A 902 0.27 18.91 4.25
N LEU A 903 -1.06 18.87 4.05
CA LEU A 903 -1.70 18.55 2.77
C LEU A 903 -1.27 19.54 1.68
N TRP A 904 -0.93 19.02 0.50
CA TRP A 904 -0.44 19.75 -0.69
C TRP A 904 0.86 20.54 -0.54
N THR A 905 1.49 20.54 0.64
CA THR A 905 2.80 21.18 0.86
C THR A 905 3.90 20.15 1.12
N LYS A 906 3.57 19.03 1.78
CA LYS A 906 4.47 17.89 1.97
C LYS A 906 3.85 16.55 1.64
N ASN A 907 2.53 16.41 1.82
CA ASN A 907 1.84 15.14 1.63
C ASN A 907 0.64 15.24 0.68
N SER A 908 0.34 14.11 0.07
CA SER A 908 -0.81 13.86 -0.81
C SER A 908 -1.62 12.62 -0.43
N GLY A 909 -1.00 11.65 0.23
CA GLY A 909 -1.67 10.43 0.68
C GLY A 909 -1.03 9.75 1.89
N ARG A 910 -1.89 9.12 2.72
CA ARG A 910 -1.48 8.27 3.83
C ARG A 910 -2.35 7.03 3.90
N LEU A 911 -1.72 5.87 3.72
CA LEU A 911 -2.35 4.56 3.83
C LEU A 911 -1.80 3.81 5.05
N LEU A 912 -2.70 3.35 5.92
CA LEU A 912 -2.35 2.52 7.07
C LEU A 912 -1.89 1.14 6.62
N TRP A 913 -0.82 0.65 7.22
CA TRP A 913 -0.58 -0.78 7.41
C TRP A 913 -1.15 -1.11 8.78
N MET A 914 -2.40 -1.56 8.93
CA MET A 914 -3.39 -1.95 7.92
C MET A 914 -4.77 -1.37 8.29
N THR A 915 -5.75 -1.44 7.39
CA THR A 915 -7.15 -1.13 7.80
C THR A 915 -7.90 -2.38 8.22
N HIS A 916 -7.59 -3.52 7.59
CA HIS A 916 -8.40 -4.73 7.64
C HIS A 916 -7.57 -5.96 8.04
N PRO A 917 -8.01 -6.73 9.06
CA PRO A 917 -7.37 -7.99 9.43
C PRO A 917 -8.05 -9.20 8.76
N ALA A 918 -7.25 -10.06 8.12
CA ALA A 918 -7.73 -11.27 7.44
C ALA A 918 -8.26 -12.36 8.40
N TRP A 919 -7.91 -12.27 9.69
CA TRP A 919 -8.23 -13.22 10.75
C TRP A 919 -8.21 -12.49 12.10
N PRO A 920 -8.54 -13.12 13.25
CA PRO A 920 -8.44 -12.45 14.55
C PRO A 920 -7.01 -12.04 14.93
N SER A 921 -6.66 -10.80 14.58
CA SER A 921 -5.35 -10.19 14.83
C SER A 921 -5.40 -9.17 15.98
N ASN A 922 -4.23 -8.75 16.46
CA ASN A 922 -4.04 -7.73 17.48
C ASN A 922 -3.03 -6.64 17.08
N THR A 923 -2.65 -6.57 15.81
CA THR A 923 -1.71 -5.57 15.30
C THR A 923 -2.33 -4.75 14.17
N TRP A 924 -1.83 -3.53 13.98
CA TRP A 924 -2.01 -2.67 12.80
C TRP A 924 -3.42 -2.20 12.39
N GLN A 925 -4.49 -2.94 12.66
CA GLN A 925 -5.86 -2.70 12.25
C GLN A 925 -6.57 -1.50 12.92
N ILE A 926 -7.63 -1.01 12.27
CA ILE A 926 -8.56 -0.05 12.89
C ILE A 926 -9.82 -0.70 13.47
N TYR A 927 -10.26 -1.84 12.93
CA TYR A 927 -11.38 -2.65 13.44
C TYR A 927 -10.97 -4.13 13.49
N SER A 928 -11.64 -4.95 14.31
CA SER A 928 -11.33 -6.37 14.41
C SER A 928 -12.09 -7.23 13.39
N TRP A 929 -11.60 -8.45 13.18
CA TRP A 929 -12.16 -9.44 12.22
C TRP A 929 -13.65 -9.79 12.46
N ASP A 930 -14.16 -9.58 13.67
CA ASP A 930 -15.56 -9.75 14.05
C ASP A 930 -16.43 -8.48 13.93
N TYR A 931 -15.93 -7.44 13.26
CA TYR A 931 -16.55 -6.12 13.04
C TYR A 931 -16.63 -5.17 14.25
N ASP A 932 -16.02 -5.52 15.40
CA ASP A 932 -15.94 -4.57 16.53
C ASP A 932 -14.93 -3.46 16.23
N THR A 933 -15.18 -2.28 16.80
CA THR A 933 -14.41 -1.06 16.55
C THR A 933 -13.67 -0.66 17.81
N GLN A 934 -12.34 -0.71 17.77
CA GLN A 934 -11.46 -0.27 18.86
C GLN A 934 -11.11 1.22 18.73
N ALA A 935 -10.33 1.78 19.65
CA ALA A 935 -10.07 3.21 19.69
C ALA A 935 -9.24 3.73 18.49
N SER A 936 -8.49 2.87 17.81
CA SER A 936 -7.82 3.21 16.55
C SER A 936 -8.82 3.57 15.44
N TYR A 937 -9.99 2.93 15.37
CA TYR A 937 -11.10 3.33 14.47
C TYR A 937 -11.51 4.78 14.69
N TYR A 938 -11.77 5.16 15.94
CA TYR A 938 -12.31 6.48 16.27
C TYR A 938 -11.23 7.57 16.19
N GLY A 939 -9.98 7.26 16.50
CA GLY A 939 -8.84 8.14 16.22
C GLY A 939 -8.69 8.44 14.73
N ALA A 940 -8.71 7.40 13.89
CA ALA A 940 -8.64 7.55 12.43
C ALA A 940 -9.86 8.28 11.85
N LYS A 941 -11.08 7.86 12.21
CA LYS A 941 -12.36 8.47 11.79
C LYS A 941 -12.41 9.96 12.14
N LYS A 942 -12.04 10.34 13.37
CA LYS A 942 -12.00 11.74 13.81
C LYS A 942 -11.00 12.57 13.01
N ALA A 943 -9.77 12.07 12.82
CA ALA A 943 -8.76 12.79 12.05
C ALA A 943 -9.10 12.95 10.57
N ALA A 944 -9.87 12.01 10.00
CA ALA A 944 -10.24 12.00 8.58
C ALA A 944 -11.56 12.77 8.27
N GLU A 945 -12.17 13.45 9.23
CA GLU A 945 -13.42 14.21 9.02
C GLU A 945 -13.29 15.20 7.85
N PRO A 946 -14.27 15.26 6.90
CA PRO A 946 -14.12 16.08 5.69
C PRO A 946 -13.96 17.58 5.96
N LEU A 947 -14.51 18.06 7.07
CA LEU A 947 -14.28 19.38 7.65
C LEU A 947 -13.83 19.15 9.10
N HIS A 948 -12.57 19.46 9.41
CA HIS A 948 -11.92 19.10 10.69
C HIS A 948 -11.18 20.28 11.31
N VAL A 949 -10.94 20.23 12.61
CA VAL A 949 -10.06 21.15 13.33
C VAL A 949 -9.10 20.37 14.24
N GLN A 950 -7.82 20.66 14.13
CA GLN A 950 -6.76 19.90 14.81
C GLN A 950 -5.65 20.78 15.38
N LEU A 951 -4.81 20.16 16.20
CA LEU A 951 -3.63 20.71 16.83
C LEU A 951 -2.39 20.05 16.23
N ASN A 952 -1.62 20.79 15.44
CA ASN A 952 -0.37 20.31 14.83
C ASN A 952 0.77 20.26 15.86
N LEU A 953 1.65 19.26 15.71
CA LEU A 953 2.87 19.11 16.49
C LEU A 953 4.10 19.50 15.66
N PRO A 954 5.22 19.92 16.30
CA PRO A 954 5.39 20.17 17.72
C PRO A 954 4.95 21.58 18.18
N GLY A 955 4.78 22.54 17.28
CA GLY A 955 4.58 23.95 17.61
C GLY A 955 3.22 24.31 18.21
N ASN A 956 2.30 23.34 18.29
CA ASN A 956 0.94 23.49 18.81
C ASN A 956 0.10 24.49 17.99
N GLU A 957 0.42 24.67 16.70
CA GLU A 957 -0.41 25.39 15.72
C GLU A 957 -1.78 24.75 15.58
N LEU A 958 -2.83 25.56 15.39
CA LEU A 958 -4.13 25.04 15.00
C LEU A 958 -4.21 24.97 13.48
N VAL A 959 -4.90 23.96 12.95
CA VAL A 959 -5.20 23.87 11.51
C VAL A 959 -6.67 23.51 11.34
N VAL A 960 -7.34 24.20 10.43
CA VAL A 960 -8.67 23.83 9.93
C VAL A 960 -8.53 23.20 8.55
N LEU A 961 -9.05 22.00 8.41
CA LEU A 961 -8.96 21.18 7.22
C LEU A 961 -10.34 21.15 6.57
N ASN A 962 -10.39 21.43 5.27
CA ASN A 962 -11.59 21.23 4.48
C ASN A 962 -11.19 20.42 3.25
N THR A 963 -11.47 19.12 3.25
CA THR A 963 -11.20 18.21 2.13
C THR A 963 -12.39 18.06 1.18
N THR A 964 -13.45 18.85 1.39
CA THR A 964 -14.60 18.92 0.47
C THR A 964 -14.30 19.79 -0.74
N ARG A 965 -15.13 19.71 -1.79
CA ARG A 965 -15.01 20.54 -3.00
C ARG A 965 -15.54 21.97 -2.85
N GLU A 966 -16.09 22.35 -1.71
CA GLU A 966 -16.71 23.67 -1.49
C GLU A 966 -16.03 24.43 -0.35
N ALA A 967 -15.79 25.73 -0.53
CA ALA A 967 -15.23 26.58 0.52
C ALA A 967 -16.27 26.85 1.61
N GLN A 968 -15.84 26.88 2.87
CA GLN A 968 -16.66 27.12 4.04
C GLN A 968 -16.21 28.42 4.74
N PRO A 969 -16.76 29.59 4.34
CA PRO A 969 -16.42 30.88 4.92
C PRO A 969 -17.21 31.18 6.21
N GLY A 970 -16.65 32.04 7.05
CA GLY A 970 -17.27 32.56 8.26
C GLY A 970 -17.30 31.59 9.43
N LEU A 971 -16.37 30.62 9.46
CA LEU A 971 -16.24 29.69 10.59
C LEU A 971 -15.51 30.34 11.77
N LYS A 972 -15.69 29.76 12.95
CA LYS A 972 -14.93 30.08 14.15
C LYS A 972 -14.36 28.82 14.76
N VAL A 973 -13.11 28.87 15.21
CA VAL A 973 -12.53 27.84 16.09
C VAL A 973 -12.59 28.36 17.51
N ARG A 974 -13.29 27.65 18.41
CA ARG A 974 -13.15 27.84 19.85
C ARG A 974 -12.15 26.84 20.39
N THR A 975 -11.12 27.33 21.06
CA THR A 975 -10.14 26.52 21.78
C THR A 975 -10.33 26.74 23.28
N ARG A 976 -10.46 25.64 24.03
CA ARG A 976 -10.46 25.64 25.50
C ARG A 976 -9.39 24.68 26.00
N VAL A 977 -8.56 25.14 26.94
CA VAL A 977 -7.58 24.29 27.64
C VAL A 977 -7.92 24.30 29.12
N VAL A 978 -8.10 23.13 29.70
CA VAL A 978 -8.45 22.94 31.11
C VAL A 978 -7.48 22.00 31.82
N GLY A 979 -7.34 22.16 33.13
CA GLY A 979 -6.64 21.21 34.00
C GLY A 979 -7.43 19.91 34.22
N LEU A 980 -6.80 18.92 34.87
CA LEU A 980 -7.49 17.68 35.27
C LEU A 980 -8.55 17.90 36.36
N ASP A 981 -8.45 19.01 37.07
CA ASP A 981 -9.43 19.57 38.01
C ASP A 981 -10.56 20.37 37.33
N ASN A 982 -10.57 20.42 36.00
CA ASN A 982 -11.46 21.24 35.17
C ASN A 982 -11.34 22.77 35.39
N ALA A 983 -10.24 23.26 35.96
CA ALA A 983 -9.94 24.69 35.94
C ALA A 983 -9.68 25.16 34.50
N GLU A 984 -10.33 26.23 34.05
CA GLU A 984 -10.07 26.79 32.71
C GLU A 984 -8.78 27.62 32.72
N LEU A 985 -7.79 27.15 31.96
CA LEU A 985 -6.42 27.70 31.94
C LEU A 985 -6.18 28.61 30.73
N PHE A 986 -6.93 28.40 29.65
CA PHE A 986 -6.88 29.20 28.44
C PHE A 986 -8.17 29.04 27.62
N THR A 987 -8.65 30.13 27.02
CA THR A 987 -9.73 30.13 26.05
C THR A 987 -9.44 31.14 24.94
N ARG A 988 -9.77 30.80 23.69
CA ARG A 988 -9.62 31.68 22.51
C ARG A 988 -10.69 31.34 21.47
N GLU A 989 -11.20 32.36 20.78
CA GLU A 989 -11.96 32.19 19.54
C GLU A 989 -11.18 32.80 18.37
N ASP A 990 -10.85 31.99 17.37
CA ASP A 990 -10.23 32.40 16.10
C ASP A 990 -11.29 32.41 14.99
N ARG A 991 -11.23 33.37 14.06
CA ARG A 991 -12.05 33.35 12.83
C ARG A 991 -11.26 32.72 11.70
N VAL A 992 -11.93 31.96 10.82
CA VAL A 992 -11.29 31.27 9.71
C VAL A 992 -12.27 31.08 8.53
N ASP A 993 -11.76 31.28 7.32
CA ASP A 993 -12.44 30.90 6.08
C ASP A 993 -11.73 29.66 5.53
N ALA A 994 -12.38 28.50 5.57
CA ALA A 994 -11.77 27.23 5.16
C ALA A 994 -11.96 27.00 3.66
N GLY A 995 -10.92 27.28 2.86
CA GLY A 995 -10.92 27.05 1.41
C GLY A 995 -11.20 25.60 1.03
N ALA A 996 -11.74 25.36 -0.17
CA ALA A 996 -12.02 24.02 -0.67
C ALA A 996 -10.72 23.19 -0.83
N ASN A 997 -10.78 21.91 -0.45
CA ASN A 997 -9.69 20.94 -0.56
C ASN A 997 -8.33 21.45 -0.03
N MET A 998 -8.30 22.12 1.12
CA MET A 998 -7.15 22.87 1.64
C MET A 998 -6.96 22.74 3.16
N ALA A 999 -5.71 22.86 3.61
CA ALA A 999 -5.33 23.05 5.01
C ALA A 999 -5.12 24.54 5.32
N THR A 1000 -5.77 25.06 6.36
CA THR A 1000 -5.73 26.48 6.75
C THR A 1000 -5.11 26.63 8.14
N PRO A 1001 -3.83 27.06 8.25
CA PRO A 1001 -3.16 27.20 9.54
C PRO A 1001 -3.62 28.45 10.31
N LEU A 1002 -3.57 28.35 11.63
CA LEU A 1002 -3.94 29.37 12.62
C LEU A 1002 -2.88 29.44 13.73
N ALA A 1003 -2.94 30.50 14.55
CA ALA A 1003 -1.95 30.75 15.59
C ALA A 1003 -1.85 29.60 16.63
N ALA A 1004 -0.63 29.36 17.13
CA ALA A 1004 -0.38 28.32 18.13
C ALA A 1004 -1.18 28.51 19.43
N VAL A 1005 -1.56 27.38 20.04
CA VAL A 1005 -2.08 27.30 21.41
C VAL A 1005 -0.88 27.33 22.36
N PRO A 1006 -0.84 28.18 23.40
CA PRO A 1006 0.37 28.38 24.22
C PRO A 1006 0.61 27.27 25.25
N LEU A 1007 0.54 26.00 24.83
CA LEU A 1007 0.62 24.83 25.71
C LEU A 1007 1.95 24.77 26.48
N ASP A 1008 3.07 25.09 25.84
CA ASP A 1008 4.40 25.12 26.47
C ASP A 1008 4.46 26.05 27.69
N ARG A 1009 3.73 27.17 27.64
CA ARG A 1009 3.60 28.10 28.77
C ARG A 1009 2.71 27.52 29.88
N LEU A 1010 1.65 26.79 29.52
CA LEU A 1010 0.71 26.20 30.47
C LEU A 1010 1.30 24.97 31.18
N PHE A 1011 2.14 24.19 30.49
CA PHE A 1011 2.86 23.04 31.03
C PHE A 1011 3.77 23.37 32.21
N ALA A 1012 4.25 24.61 32.32
CA ALA A 1012 5.08 25.08 33.44
C ALA A 1012 4.36 25.03 34.80
N SER A 1013 3.02 25.09 34.82
CA SER A 1013 2.21 24.98 36.04
C SER A 1013 1.27 23.76 36.04
N ASN A 1014 0.93 23.24 34.86
CA ASN A 1014 0.02 22.10 34.69
C ASN A 1014 0.63 21.09 33.70
N PRO A 1015 1.44 20.12 34.17
CA PRO A 1015 2.16 19.19 33.29
C PRO A 1015 1.26 18.30 32.42
N MET A 1016 -0.02 18.17 32.78
CA MET A 1016 -1.03 17.44 32.02
C MET A 1016 -2.23 18.37 31.77
N LEU A 1017 -2.64 18.48 30.51
CA LEU A 1017 -3.68 19.39 30.02
C LEU A 1017 -4.75 18.63 29.24
N LEU A 1018 -5.98 19.13 29.26
CA LEU A 1018 -7.06 18.71 28.36
C LEU A 1018 -7.37 19.85 27.40
N VAL A 1019 -7.32 19.59 26.10
CA VAL A 1019 -7.57 20.57 25.03
C VAL A 1019 -8.82 20.17 24.27
N LYS A 1020 -9.81 21.07 24.22
CA LYS A 1020 -11.02 20.93 23.40
C LYS A 1020 -11.02 21.99 22.30
N LEU A 1021 -11.28 21.54 21.08
CA LEU A 1021 -11.46 22.37 19.88
C LEU A 1021 -12.90 22.20 19.39
N GLU A 1022 -13.56 23.30 19.07
CA GLU A 1022 -14.90 23.31 18.45
C GLU A 1022 -14.83 24.17 17.19
N LEU A 1023 -15.17 23.61 16.03
CA LEU A 1023 -15.36 24.35 14.79
C LEU A 1023 -16.85 24.68 14.66
N ILE A 1024 -17.16 25.97 14.59
CA ILE A 1024 -18.51 26.51 14.72
C ILE A 1024 -18.85 27.30 13.45
N ASP A 1025 -20.02 27.04 12.87
CA ASP A 1025 -20.48 27.72 11.68
C ASP A 1025 -21.03 29.14 11.95
N ARG A 1026 -21.36 29.84 10.87
CA ARG A 1026 -21.92 31.21 10.91
C ARG A 1026 -23.26 31.34 11.66
N VAL A 1027 -23.99 30.24 11.92
CA VAL A 1027 -25.25 30.24 12.69
C VAL A 1027 -25.06 29.75 14.13
N GLY A 1028 -23.82 29.47 14.54
CA GLY A 1028 -23.48 29.08 15.91
C GLY A 1028 -23.57 27.57 16.18
N LYS A 1029 -23.71 26.73 15.15
CA LYS A 1029 -23.73 25.27 15.29
C LYS A 1029 -22.30 24.72 15.21
N THR A 1030 -21.93 23.86 16.16
CA THR A 1030 -20.71 23.06 16.06
C THR A 1030 -20.82 22.08 14.89
N VAL A 1031 -19.90 22.19 13.93
CA VAL A 1031 -19.83 21.36 12.72
C VAL A 1031 -18.72 20.30 12.79
N ALA A 1032 -17.68 20.54 13.59
CA ALA A 1032 -16.69 19.55 13.99
C ALA A 1032 -16.21 19.83 15.43
N ASP A 1033 -15.81 18.78 16.15
CA ASP A 1033 -15.23 18.88 17.49
C ASP A 1033 -14.06 17.91 17.64
N ASN A 1034 -13.03 18.30 18.38
CA ASN A 1034 -11.83 17.49 18.58
C ASN A 1034 -11.30 17.65 20.01
N PHE A 1035 -10.77 16.58 20.59
CA PHE A 1035 -10.32 16.53 21.97
C PHE A 1035 -8.94 15.89 22.09
N TYR A 1036 -8.10 16.42 22.98
CA TYR A 1036 -6.78 15.90 23.29
C TYR A 1036 -6.55 15.89 24.79
N TRP A 1037 -5.95 14.83 25.30
CA TRP A 1037 -5.21 14.85 26.56
C TRP A 1037 -3.73 15.00 26.19
N ARG A 1038 -3.03 15.96 26.79
CA ARG A 1038 -1.64 16.30 26.42
C ARG A 1038 -0.78 16.41 27.67
N GLY A 1039 0.24 15.57 27.75
CA GLY A 1039 1.35 15.73 28.69
C GLY A 1039 2.45 16.61 28.10
N LYS A 1040 3.23 17.27 28.97
CA LYS A 1040 4.47 17.97 28.58
C LYS A 1040 5.56 17.00 28.06
N ASP A 1041 5.49 15.76 28.52
CA ASP A 1041 6.34 14.61 28.19
C ASP A 1041 5.53 13.32 28.42
N GLU A 1042 6.08 12.16 28.03
CA GLU A 1042 5.40 10.86 28.21
C GLU A 1042 5.07 10.58 29.68
N ALA A 1043 5.96 10.92 30.61
CA ALA A 1043 5.78 10.64 32.04
C ALA A 1043 4.62 11.45 32.66
N ALA A 1044 4.33 12.64 32.14
CA ALA A 1044 3.22 13.48 32.63
C ALA A 1044 1.83 12.84 32.42
N TYR A 1045 1.66 11.96 31.43
CA TYR A 1045 0.41 11.23 31.22
C TYR A 1045 0.03 10.36 32.42
N ARG A 1046 1.00 10.02 33.29
CA ARG A 1046 0.78 9.22 34.51
C ARG A 1046 -0.11 9.95 35.52
N MET A 1047 -0.23 11.28 35.40
CA MET A 1047 -1.19 12.08 36.16
C MET A 1047 -2.65 11.73 35.82
N LEU A 1048 -2.97 11.15 34.66
CA LEU A 1048 -4.33 10.71 34.35
C LEU A 1048 -4.83 9.61 35.29
N ASN A 1049 -3.94 8.89 35.98
CA ASN A 1049 -4.32 7.93 37.03
C ASN A 1049 -4.86 8.58 38.31
N THR A 1050 -4.72 9.91 38.49
CA THR A 1050 -5.26 10.62 39.67
C THR A 1050 -6.70 11.09 39.49
N LEU A 1051 -7.26 10.99 38.26
CA LEU A 1051 -8.65 11.32 38.00
C LEU A 1051 -9.58 10.39 38.80
N GLN A 1052 -10.52 10.99 39.52
CA GLN A 1052 -11.55 10.24 40.23
C GLN A 1052 -12.48 9.52 39.27
N SER A 1053 -13.10 8.43 39.75
CA SER A 1053 -14.09 7.69 38.97
C SER A 1053 -15.37 8.51 38.79
N VAL A 1054 -15.90 8.58 37.57
CA VAL A 1054 -17.10 9.35 37.22
C VAL A 1054 -18.26 8.46 36.78
N ALA A 1055 -19.43 8.70 37.36
CA ALA A 1055 -20.68 8.10 36.90
C ALA A 1055 -21.32 9.01 35.84
N LEU A 1056 -21.25 8.59 34.57
CA LEU A 1056 -21.95 9.26 33.49
C LEU A 1056 -23.45 8.97 33.55
N THR A 1057 -24.25 9.85 32.94
CA THR A 1057 -25.69 9.64 32.76
C THR A 1057 -25.99 9.33 31.30
N GLY A 1058 -26.85 8.34 31.05
CA GLY A 1058 -27.19 7.87 29.71
C GLY A 1058 -28.70 7.82 29.53
N SER A 1059 -29.20 8.24 28.37
CA SER A 1059 -30.63 8.17 28.04
C SER A 1059 -30.86 7.83 26.57
N VAL A 1060 -31.94 7.09 26.29
CA VAL A 1060 -32.44 6.86 24.93
C VAL A 1060 -33.21 8.10 24.49
N VAL A 1061 -32.77 8.71 23.39
CA VAL A 1061 -33.46 9.83 22.73
C VAL A 1061 -34.49 9.30 21.74
N ALA A 1062 -34.13 8.27 20.96
CA ALA A 1062 -35.01 7.64 19.99
C ALA A 1062 -34.59 6.19 19.70
N GLN A 1063 -35.56 5.35 19.35
CA GLN A 1063 -35.35 4.08 18.68
C GLN A 1063 -36.19 4.08 17.42
N ALA A 1064 -35.58 3.77 16.28
CA ALA A 1064 -36.20 3.81 14.97
C ALA A 1064 -35.71 2.67 14.09
N VAL A 1065 -36.30 2.56 12.91
CA VAL A 1065 -35.94 1.64 11.85
C VAL A 1065 -35.71 2.48 10.60
N ASP A 1066 -34.57 2.29 9.94
CA ASP A 1066 -34.15 3.06 8.77
C ASP A 1066 -33.59 2.12 7.70
N GLY A 1067 -34.37 1.89 6.64
CA GLY A 1067 -34.05 0.89 5.61
C GLY A 1067 -33.82 -0.50 6.20
N ALA A 1068 -32.60 -1.03 6.03
CA ALA A 1068 -32.17 -2.34 6.55
C ALA A 1068 -31.65 -2.29 8.01
N ASP A 1069 -31.42 -1.10 8.56
CA ASP A 1069 -30.88 -0.90 9.91
C ASP A 1069 -31.98 -0.73 10.96
N ASN A 1070 -31.67 -1.20 12.16
CA ASN A 1070 -32.25 -0.73 13.40
C ASN A 1070 -31.38 0.43 13.92
N VAL A 1071 -32.01 1.53 14.35
CA VAL A 1071 -31.33 2.75 14.78
C VAL A 1071 -31.65 3.05 16.25
N VAL A 1072 -30.63 3.34 17.03
CA VAL A 1072 -30.73 3.77 18.43
C VAL A 1072 -29.97 5.08 18.59
N THR A 1073 -30.63 6.13 19.06
CA THR A 1073 -30.00 7.41 19.37
C THR A 1073 -29.98 7.58 20.88
N VAL A 1074 -28.78 7.78 21.46
CA VAL A 1074 -28.59 8.01 22.89
C VAL A 1074 -27.90 9.34 23.16
N THR A 1075 -28.14 9.92 24.34
CA THR A 1075 -27.33 11.00 24.89
C THR A 1075 -26.50 10.45 26.04
N LEU A 1076 -25.19 10.69 26.02
CA LEU A 1076 -24.26 10.47 27.11
C LEU A 1076 -23.88 11.83 27.70
N ALA A 1077 -24.00 12.02 29.01
CA ALA A 1077 -23.73 13.31 29.66
C ALA A 1077 -22.91 13.17 30.95
N ASN A 1078 -21.94 14.07 31.12
CA ASN A 1078 -21.15 14.21 32.33
C ASN A 1078 -21.76 15.29 33.22
N ARG A 1079 -22.45 14.86 34.29
CA ARG A 1079 -23.03 15.74 35.32
C ARG A 1079 -22.20 15.82 36.60
N THR A 1080 -20.95 15.33 36.55
CA THR A 1080 -19.98 15.40 37.65
C THR A 1080 -19.04 16.60 37.49
N ALA A 1081 -18.22 16.88 38.50
CA ALA A 1081 -17.20 17.94 38.45
C ALA A 1081 -15.85 17.49 37.85
N VAL A 1082 -15.71 16.22 37.44
CA VAL A 1082 -14.45 15.64 36.97
C VAL A 1082 -14.58 15.26 35.48
N PRO A 1083 -13.57 15.51 34.63
CA PRO A 1083 -13.59 15.09 33.23
C PRO A 1083 -13.75 13.57 33.07
N ALA A 1084 -14.56 13.15 32.10
CA ALA A 1084 -14.72 11.75 31.72
C ALA A 1084 -13.91 11.48 30.44
N LEU A 1085 -12.98 10.54 30.47
CA LEU A 1085 -12.10 10.25 29.33
C LEU A 1085 -12.35 8.87 28.73
N ASN A 1086 -12.26 8.80 27.40
CA ASN A 1086 -12.23 7.58 26.59
C ASN A 1086 -13.43 6.64 26.81
N ALA A 1087 -14.65 7.19 26.90
CA ALA A 1087 -15.87 6.46 27.22
C ALA A 1087 -16.36 5.61 26.02
N LYS A 1088 -16.27 4.28 26.15
CA LYS A 1088 -16.75 3.29 25.17
C LYS A 1088 -18.17 2.82 25.53
N LEU A 1089 -19.09 2.90 24.57
CA LEU A 1089 -20.36 2.17 24.57
C LEU A 1089 -20.23 0.88 23.76
N THR A 1090 -20.78 -0.23 24.26
CA THR A 1090 -20.91 -1.50 23.51
C THR A 1090 -22.37 -1.96 23.49
N LEU A 1091 -22.94 -2.13 22.29
CA LEU A 1091 -24.30 -2.65 22.08
C LEU A 1091 -24.36 -4.16 22.35
N VAL A 1092 -25.30 -4.58 23.20
CA VAL A 1092 -25.44 -5.99 23.62
C VAL A 1092 -26.89 -6.48 23.56
N ASP A 1093 -27.06 -7.78 23.37
CA ASP A 1093 -28.34 -8.49 23.47
C ASP A 1093 -28.77 -8.73 24.92
N ALA A 1094 -29.86 -9.47 25.12
CA ALA A 1094 -30.40 -9.77 26.45
C ALA A 1094 -29.51 -10.69 27.30
N GLN A 1095 -28.52 -11.34 26.68
CA GLN A 1095 -27.55 -12.25 27.29
C GLN A 1095 -26.21 -11.55 27.55
N GLY A 1096 -26.07 -10.27 27.18
CA GLY A 1096 -24.82 -9.52 27.30
C GLY A 1096 -23.82 -9.78 26.18
N LYS A 1097 -24.19 -10.53 25.14
CA LYS A 1097 -23.33 -10.75 23.97
C LYS A 1097 -23.39 -9.53 23.05
N ARG A 1098 -22.24 -9.16 22.47
CA ARG A 1098 -22.12 -8.06 21.50
C ARG A 1098 -23.06 -8.25 20.31
N VAL A 1099 -23.75 -7.18 19.92
CA VAL A 1099 -24.50 -7.11 18.68
C VAL A 1099 -23.59 -6.57 17.59
N LEU A 1100 -23.30 -7.39 16.56
CA LEU A 1100 -22.28 -7.09 15.54
C LEU A 1100 -22.78 -7.46 14.11
N PRO A 1101 -22.45 -6.66 13.08
CA PRO A 1101 -21.78 -5.37 13.15
C PRO A 1101 -22.69 -4.28 13.76
N ALA A 1102 -22.08 -3.31 14.45
CA ALA A 1102 -22.74 -2.12 14.96
C ALA A 1102 -21.92 -0.87 14.61
N PHE A 1103 -22.56 0.09 13.95
CA PHE A 1103 -21.94 1.30 13.41
C PHE A 1103 -22.31 2.48 14.31
N TYR A 1104 -21.30 3.11 14.92
CA TYR A 1104 -21.48 4.24 15.83
C TYR A 1104 -21.06 5.54 15.14
N SER A 1105 -21.89 6.58 15.28
CA SER A 1105 -21.54 7.92 14.79
C SER A 1105 -20.28 8.46 15.46
N ASP A 1106 -20.12 8.19 16.76
CA ASP A 1106 -18.97 8.52 17.60
C ASP A 1106 -18.90 7.54 18.78
N ASN A 1107 -17.72 7.27 19.33
CA ASN A 1107 -17.49 6.39 20.48
C ASN A 1107 -16.09 6.69 21.07
N TYR A 1108 -15.73 6.07 22.20
CA TYR A 1108 -14.47 6.38 22.92
C TYR A 1108 -14.36 7.88 23.28
N VAL A 1109 -15.50 8.51 23.59
CA VAL A 1109 -15.63 9.96 23.71
C VAL A 1109 -15.07 10.53 25.01
N ALA A 1110 -14.63 11.78 24.98
CA ALA A 1110 -14.32 12.56 26.18
C ALA A 1110 -15.41 13.62 26.44
N LEU A 1111 -15.75 13.85 27.72
CA LEU A 1111 -16.75 14.81 28.15
C LEU A 1111 -16.23 15.63 29.34
N LEU A 1112 -16.10 16.94 29.17
CA LEU A 1112 -15.84 17.83 30.31
C LEU A 1112 -17.10 17.92 31.22
N PRO A 1113 -16.95 18.33 32.48
CA PRO A 1113 -18.06 18.65 33.38
C PRO A 1113 -19.14 19.51 32.74
N GLY A 1114 -20.40 19.06 32.82
CA GLY A 1114 -21.57 19.70 32.23
C GLY A 1114 -21.87 19.28 30.79
N GLU A 1115 -20.91 18.70 30.06
CA GLU A 1115 -21.07 18.38 28.63
C GLU A 1115 -21.91 17.14 28.37
N GLU A 1116 -22.48 17.08 27.16
CA GLU A 1116 -23.20 15.92 26.64
C GLU A 1116 -22.88 15.69 25.16
N LYS A 1117 -22.90 14.43 24.73
CA LYS A 1117 -22.73 14.00 23.35
C LYS A 1117 -23.88 13.09 22.96
N ARG A 1118 -24.44 13.32 21.77
CA ARG A 1118 -25.43 12.43 21.16
C ARG A 1118 -24.71 11.43 20.26
N ILE A 1119 -24.99 10.14 20.45
CA ILE A 1119 -24.43 9.04 19.67
C ILE A 1119 -25.58 8.31 18.97
N VAL A 1120 -25.45 8.13 17.66
CA VAL A 1120 -26.35 7.31 16.85
C VAL A 1120 -25.67 5.97 16.60
N ILE A 1121 -26.39 4.88 16.87
CA ILE A 1121 -25.92 3.51 16.75
C ILE A 1121 -26.84 2.80 15.77
N ARG A 1122 -26.27 2.21 14.73
CA ARG A 1122 -26.98 1.47 13.68
C ARG A 1122 -26.53 0.01 13.70
N TYR A 1123 -27.46 -0.93 13.61
CA TYR A 1123 -27.13 -2.36 13.45
C TYR A 1123 -28.08 -3.03 12.45
N PRO A 1124 -27.60 -3.89 11.53
CA PRO A 1124 -28.46 -4.46 10.50
C PRO A 1124 -29.47 -5.44 11.07
N LYS A 1125 -30.73 -5.38 10.59
CA LYS A 1125 -31.77 -6.38 10.93
C LYS A 1125 -31.37 -7.81 10.53
N ALA A 1126 -30.60 -7.93 9.45
CA ALA A 1126 -30.15 -9.21 8.90
C ALA A 1126 -29.24 -10.02 9.86
N THR A 1127 -28.70 -9.39 10.92
CA THR A 1127 -27.96 -10.09 11.98
C THR A 1127 -28.82 -11.10 12.76
N GLY A 1128 -30.15 -10.93 12.76
CA GLY A 1128 -31.06 -11.69 13.62
C GLY A 1128 -30.91 -11.39 15.13
N GLN A 1129 -29.99 -10.50 15.51
CA GLN A 1129 -29.69 -10.15 16.88
C GLN A 1129 -30.59 -8.99 17.35
N THR A 1130 -31.17 -9.13 18.54
CA THR A 1130 -32.01 -8.08 19.14
C THR A 1130 -31.24 -7.41 20.27
N ALA A 1131 -30.82 -6.16 20.06
CA ALA A 1131 -30.18 -5.37 21.09
C ALA A 1131 -31.14 -5.10 22.27
N ALA A 1132 -30.65 -5.27 23.49
CA ALA A 1132 -31.40 -5.08 24.73
C ALA A 1132 -30.77 -4.03 25.65
N ALA A 1133 -29.47 -3.77 25.52
CA ALA A 1133 -28.77 -2.78 26.33
C ALA A 1133 -27.52 -2.21 25.63
N LEU A 1134 -26.98 -1.15 26.24
CA LEU A 1134 -25.61 -0.68 26.04
C LEU A 1134 -24.83 -0.89 27.34
N THR A 1135 -23.61 -1.40 27.24
CA THR A 1135 -22.62 -1.36 28.32
C THR A 1135 -21.80 -0.08 28.23
N LEU A 1136 -21.14 0.31 29.32
CA LEU A 1136 -20.25 1.47 29.40
C LEU A 1136 -18.95 1.10 30.11
N ARG A 1137 -17.82 1.45 29.48
CA ARG A 1137 -16.46 1.43 30.07
C ARG A 1137 -15.71 2.70 29.68
N GLY A 1138 -14.56 2.99 30.29
CA GLY A 1138 -13.70 4.11 29.89
C GLY A 1138 -12.45 4.22 30.74
N TRP A 1139 -11.71 5.32 30.63
CA TRP A 1139 -10.47 5.53 31.38
C TRP A 1139 -10.73 5.65 32.89
N ASN A 1140 -11.55 6.62 33.29
CA ASN A 1140 -11.99 6.87 34.66
C ASN A 1140 -13.52 6.77 34.82
N VAL A 1141 -14.21 6.17 33.85
CA VAL A 1141 -15.67 6.03 33.87
C VAL A 1141 -16.07 4.79 34.68
N ALA A 1142 -17.04 4.95 35.58
CA ALA A 1142 -17.62 3.83 36.34
C ALA A 1142 -18.24 2.80 35.37
N GLN A 1143 -17.73 1.56 35.41
CA GLN A 1143 -18.14 0.52 34.49
C GLN A 1143 -19.58 0.05 34.76
N SER A 1144 -20.33 -0.25 33.70
CA SER A 1144 -21.68 -0.80 33.81
C SER A 1144 -21.98 -1.76 32.66
N GLU A 1145 -22.34 -2.99 33.00
CA GLU A 1145 -22.76 -4.04 32.05
C GLU A 1145 -24.19 -3.83 31.53
N ARG A 1146 -24.93 -2.86 32.08
CA ARG A 1146 -26.29 -2.49 31.64
C ARG A 1146 -26.54 -1.01 31.88
N PHE A 1147 -25.78 -0.17 31.19
CA PHE A 1147 -25.77 1.28 31.36
C PHE A 1147 -27.06 1.94 30.85
N ILE A 1148 -27.50 1.58 29.64
CA ILE A 1148 -28.79 1.99 29.07
C ILE A 1148 -29.55 0.72 28.69
N THR A 1149 -30.79 0.56 29.16
CA THR A 1149 -31.69 -0.49 28.68
C THR A 1149 -32.49 0.03 27.49
N LEU A 1150 -32.59 -0.78 26.44
CA LEU A 1150 -33.33 -0.46 25.22
C LEU A 1150 -34.72 -1.10 25.27
N ALA A 1151 -35.73 -0.41 24.73
CA ALA A 1151 -37.03 -1.02 24.54
C ALA A 1151 -36.98 -2.04 23.38
N PRO A 1152 -37.75 -3.14 23.41
CA PRO A 1152 -37.91 -4.01 22.26
C PRO A 1152 -38.41 -3.20 21.05
N GLN A 1153 -37.68 -3.25 19.94
CA GLN A 1153 -38.10 -2.55 18.72
C GLN A 1153 -39.34 -3.26 18.13
N THR A 1154 -40.51 -2.72 18.45
CA THR A 1154 -41.78 -3.16 17.87
C THR A 1154 -41.93 -2.57 16.48
N VAL A 1155 -42.25 -3.41 15.49
CA VAL A 1155 -42.48 -3.00 14.11
C VAL A 1155 -43.80 -2.23 14.01
N ARG A 1156 -43.79 -0.94 14.36
CA ARG A 1156 -44.86 -0.02 14.00
C ARG A 1156 -44.68 0.40 12.55
N ILE A 1157 -45.48 -0.21 11.67
CA ILE A 1157 -45.63 0.23 10.28
C ILE A 1157 -46.37 1.57 10.29
N GLY A 1158 -45.62 2.65 10.50
CA GLY A 1158 -46.11 4.02 10.35
C GLY A 1158 -46.29 4.33 8.87
N ARG A 1159 -47.50 4.74 8.47
CA ARG A 1159 -47.71 5.33 7.14
C ARG A 1159 -46.88 6.60 7.01
N ALA A 1160 -46.18 6.76 5.90
CA ALA A 1160 -45.46 7.98 5.59
C ALA A 1160 -46.40 9.20 5.52
N GLN A 1161 -45.88 10.35 5.95
CA GLN A 1161 -46.34 11.68 5.59
C GLN A 1161 -45.18 12.41 4.92
#